data_AF-A0A960I036-F1
#
_entry.id   AF-A0A960I036-F1
#
_cell.length_a   1.000
_cell.length_b   1.000
_cell.length_c   1.000
_cell.angle_alpha   90.00
_cell.angle_beta   90.00
_cell.angle_gamma   90.00
#
_symmetry.space_group_name_H-M   'P 1'
#
loop_
_entity.id
_entity.type
_entity.pdbx_description
1 polymer ?
#
loop_
_entity_poly.entity_id
_entity_poly.type
_entity_poly.pdbx_seq_one_letter_code
_entity_poly.pdbx_strand_id
1 'polypeptide(L)'
;MKAVIMAGGEGTRLRPLTSNCPKPMLPVANLPMMEHVVGLLRRHGVTDIVVTVAYLANQIRTYFGDGSEFGVNITYATEEKPLGTAGSVRNAAADLGERFLVISGDVLTDIDLGKIIAFHEERKAMATIGLVAVENPLEFGIVITREDGSIERFLEKPTWGQVFSDTINTGIFVLEPEIFDHIPDGRAVDFSEEVFPAVLEAGLPIYGAVGEGYWEDVGTLESYVSVHKDVMDGRVQVDVPGFALDEGIWLGEGANLHPDAIVDGFAVIGENCRIEAGARIGDYAVLGRNVRVRAGADIERSVVHENTYLAEGVTLRGAVVGRSSDLRRGARCDDGSVIGDECFIGADAHVAADVKIYPFKTVEAGAVVNTSIIWESKGARSLFGRDGVSGLANVDINPELAAKVAMAFATSLRAGTTVVTSRDSSRAARMLKRAFMAGLNSSGVNVLDLEVATVPVTRFLTRTPQVEAGVTIRLVDGDPQSVVIRFFDDDGLDIAPEAKRKIERLFDREDFRRVFAAEIGDISFPARALEAYSESLGSTVDLPTVRAAKFKLVVDYSFGATAFVLPTLLGKLGADVLGVNPYISTVQRIEVDLESALENVSRLVRSSGAHLGAVLDPDGEHLYLIDDTGHVLSADESRLAMVSLVAGHMDADRVALPVNVSSVASRLLEPCGMTVQHTKTSTAALMAAASEPRVGFAASGDGGFIVPSFLPAFDASAALVLLLELLAQGSTTLSKVREGLPRVHLAHERVVTPWEQKGLVMRTLVELSKDRPVELIDGVKVLHDDGWVLALPDPEEPVTHIWAEGPDQQSARRLAQEYVRRIRQCLR
;
A
#
# COMPACT_ATOMS: atom_id res chain seq x y z
N MET A 1 5.12 -28.88 45.43
CA MET A 1 4.11 -27.93 44.92
C MET A 1 4.56 -27.43 43.57
N LYS A 2 3.69 -27.55 42.57
CA LYS A 2 3.94 -27.06 41.20
C LYS A 2 3.26 -25.70 40.98
N ALA A 3 3.65 -25.00 39.92
CA ALA A 3 2.93 -23.84 39.40
C ALA A 3 2.41 -24.09 37.99
N VAL A 4 1.30 -23.45 37.64
CA VAL A 4 0.75 -23.38 36.28
C VAL A 4 0.83 -21.93 35.81
N ILE A 5 1.56 -21.69 34.73
CA ILE A 5 1.58 -20.39 34.04
C ILE A 5 0.56 -20.45 32.90
N MET A 6 -0.41 -19.53 32.92
CA MET A 6 -1.39 -19.37 31.84
C MET A 6 -0.80 -18.52 30.71
N ALA A 7 -0.56 -19.12 29.55
CA ALA A 7 0.11 -18.46 28.41
C ALA A 7 -0.62 -18.67 27.07
N GLY A 8 -1.92 -18.98 27.11
CA GLY A 8 -2.72 -19.33 25.91
C GLY A 8 -3.38 -18.16 25.15
N GLY A 9 -3.40 -16.94 25.72
CA GLY A 9 -4.17 -15.82 25.16
C GLY A 9 -3.59 -15.21 23.86
N GLU A 10 -4.47 -14.80 22.94
CA GLU A 10 -4.08 -14.15 21.66
C GLU A 10 -3.58 -12.70 21.79
N GLY A 11 -3.85 -12.04 22.93
CA GLY A 11 -3.36 -10.68 23.19
C GLY A 11 -3.87 -9.60 22.23
N THR A 12 -5.10 -9.72 21.72
CA THR A 12 -5.63 -8.86 20.63
C THR A 12 -5.61 -7.36 20.91
N ARG A 13 -5.74 -6.94 22.18
CA ARG A 13 -5.71 -5.53 22.61
C ARG A 13 -4.34 -4.86 22.47
N LEU A 14 -3.27 -5.66 22.44
CA LEU A 14 -1.88 -5.22 22.26
C LEU A 14 -1.42 -5.24 20.80
N ARG A 15 -2.31 -5.54 19.85
CA ARG A 15 -1.97 -5.44 18.43
C ARG A 15 -1.62 -3.99 18.09
N PRO A 16 -0.56 -3.77 17.29
CA PRO A 16 0.08 -4.74 16.41
C PRO A 16 1.21 -5.60 17.02
N LEU A 17 1.66 -5.36 18.25
CA LEU A 17 2.83 -6.02 18.85
C LEU A 17 2.63 -7.54 19.02
N THR A 18 1.41 -7.98 19.31
CA THR A 18 1.07 -9.40 19.50
C THR A 18 0.72 -10.14 18.21
N SER A 19 0.87 -9.50 17.05
CA SER A 19 0.56 -10.13 15.76
C SER A 19 1.53 -11.29 15.46
N ASN A 20 2.81 -11.10 15.75
CA ASN A 20 3.88 -12.09 15.51
C ASN A 20 4.59 -12.53 16.81
N CYS A 21 4.07 -12.15 17.98
CA CYS A 21 4.63 -12.45 19.29
C CYS A 21 3.51 -12.83 20.26
N PRO A 22 3.57 -13.96 20.99
CA PRO A 22 2.59 -14.24 22.02
C PRO A 22 2.72 -13.23 23.16
N LYS A 23 1.60 -12.81 23.77
CA LYS A 23 1.56 -11.78 24.82
C LYS A 23 2.61 -11.99 25.93
N PRO A 24 2.77 -13.20 26.51
CA PRO A 24 3.76 -13.46 27.57
C PRO A 24 5.23 -13.25 27.14
N MET A 25 5.49 -13.19 25.83
CA MET A 25 6.82 -12.98 25.25
C MET A 25 7.12 -11.51 24.91
N LEU A 26 6.17 -10.59 25.08
CA LEU A 26 6.49 -9.17 24.91
C LEU A 26 7.50 -8.75 25.98
N PRO A 27 8.56 -8.00 25.60
CA PRO A 27 9.61 -7.64 26.53
C PRO A 27 9.18 -6.49 27.43
N VAL A 28 9.39 -6.64 28.74
CA VAL A 28 9.35 -5.57 29.73
C VAL A 28 10.74 -5.44 30.32
N ALA A 29 11.32 -4.23 30.22
CA ALA A 29 12.73 -3.97 30.54
C ALA A 29 13.70 -4.99 29.91
N ASN A 30 13.49 -5.30 28.63
CA ASN A 30 14.28 -6.25 27.81
C ASN A 30 14.19 -7.74 28.16
N LEU A 31 13.33 -8.15 29.10
CA LEU A 31 13.01 -9.57 29.36
C LEU A 31 11.54 -9.86 29.06
N PRO A 32 11.18 -11.02 28.49
CA PRO A 32 9.79 -11.47 28.39
C PRO A 32 9.01 -11.32 29.70
N MET A 33 7.75 -10.88 29.65
CA MET A 33 6.87 -10.84 30.84
C MET A 33 6.83 -12.17 31.59
N MET A 34 6.74 -13.27 30.86
CA MET A 34 6.74 -14.61 31.44
C MET A 34 8.05 -14.95 32.16
N GLU A 35 9.18 -14.39 31.75
CA GLU A 35 10.46 -14.61 32.44
C GLU A 35 10.46 -13.96 33.82
N HIS A 36 9.88 -12.76 33.95
CA HIS A 36 9.67 -12.13 35.26
C HIS A 36 8.81 -13.00 36.18
N VAL A 37 7.77 -13.64 35.64
CA VAL A 37 6.92 -14.59 36.38
C VAL A 37 7.70 -15.84 36.80
N VAL A 38 8.51 -16.43 35.90
CA VAL A 38 9.38 -17.58 36.21
C VAL A 38 10.38 -17.21 37.30
N GLY A 39 10.99 -16.01 37.21
CA GLY A 39 11.88 -15.47 38.23
C GLY A 39 11.19 -15.33 39.59
N LEU A 40 9.97 -14.77 39.61
CA LEU A 40 9.15 -14.64 40.83
C LEU A 40 8.87 -16.00 41.47
N LEU A 41 8.42 -16.99 40.70
CA LEU A 41 8.15 -18.35 41.18
C LEU A 41 9.39 -18.98 41.80
N ARG A 42 10.53 -18.87 41.11
CA ARG A 42 11.82 -19.36 41.59
C ARG A 42 12.25 -18.68 42.90
N ARG A 43 12.09 -17.36 43.02
CA ARG A 43 12.39 -16.61 44.26
C ARG A 43 11.57 -17.10 45.45
N HIS A 44 10.35 -17.57 45.22
CA HIS A 44 9.49 -18.16 46.25
C HIS A 44 9.58 -19.69 46.36
N GLY A 45 10.59 -20.31 45.72
CA GLY A 45 10.88 -21.75 45.85
C GLY A 45 9.99 -22.67 45.03
N VAL A 46 9.22 -22.15 44.07
CA VAL A 46 8.40 -22.95 43.16
C VAL A 46 9.16 -23.16 41.85
N THR A 47 9.75 -24.34 41.70
CA THR A 47 10.65 -24.65 40.56
C THR A 47 10.07 -25.60 39.54
N ASP A 48 8.99 -26.31 39.84
CA ASP A 48 8.32 -27.20 38.88
C ASP A 48 7.09 -26.49 38.29
N ILE A 49 7.15 -26.18 36.98
CA ILE A 49 6.21 -25.30 36.29
C ILE A 49 5.57 -26.05 35.11
N VAL A 50 4.26 -25.94 34.99
CA VAL A 50 3.48 -26.36 33.82
C VAL A 50 3.01 -25.10 33.09
N VAL A 51 3.27 -24.98 31.80
CA VAL A 51 2.85 -23.81 31.01
C VAL A 51 1.74 -24.26 30.06
N THR A 52 0.58 -23.63 30.19
CA THR A 52 -0.54 -23.86 29.26
C THR A 52 -0.35 -22.95 28.05
N VAL A 53 -0.21 -23.57 26.87
CA VAL A 53 0.15 -22.86 25.62
C VAL A 53 -0.87 -23.17 24.53
N ALA A 54 -1.23 -22.14 23.77
CA ALA A 54 -2.10 -22.25 22.60
C ALA A 54 -1.51 -21.43 21.43
N TYR A 55 -1.78 -20.12 21.41
CA TYR A 55 -1.31 -19.21 20.36
C TYR A 55 0.22 -19.10 20.34
N LEU A 56 0.84 -19.29 19.16
CA LEU A 56 2.29 -19.21 18.92
C LEU A 56 3.16 -20.00 19.93
N ALA A 57 2.66 -21.13 20.44
CA ALA A 57 3.30 -21.97 21.47
C ALA A 57 4.77 -22.31 21.20
N ASN A 58 5.17 -22.43 19.94
CA ASN A 58 6.55 -22.72 19.55
C ASN A 58 7.53 -21.63 20.03
N GLN A 59 7.15 -20.34 20.03
CA GLN A 59 8.06 -19.27 20.48
C GLN A 59 8.37 -19.39 21.97
N ILE A 60 7.36 -19.68 22.80
CA ILE A 60 7.52 -19.90 24.23
C ILE A 60 8.40 -21.14 24.48
N ARG A 61 8.16 -22.24 23.75
CA ARG A 61 8.95 -23.48 23.87
C ARG A 61 10.41 -23.28 23.45
N THR A 62 10.64 -22.53 22.38
CA THR A 62 12.00 -22.25 21.90
C THR A 62 12.78 -21.39 22.88
N TYR A 63 12.12 -20.44 23.55
CA TYR A 63 12.78 -19.55 24.51
C TYR A 63 13.05 -20.24 25.87
N PHE A 64 12.02 -20.87 26.45
CA PHE A 64 12.12 -21.43 27.80
C PHE A 64 12.68 -22.86 27.86
N GLY A 65 12.62 -23.62 26.75
CA GLY A 65 13.14 -25.00 26.69
C GLY A 65 12.53 -25.89 27.79
N ASP A 66 13.38 -26.59 28.53
CA ASP A 66 12.97 -27.37 29.71
C ASP A 66 13.07 -26.57 31.03
N GLY A 67 13.37 -25.26 30.95
CA GLY A 67 13.53 -24.37 32.10
C GLY A 67 14.91 -24.38 32.76
N SER A 68 15.82 -25.27 32.34
CA SER A 68 17.12 -25.47 33.00
C SER A 68 18.00 -24.22 33.01
N GLU A 69 17.95 -23.41 31.94
CA GLU A 69 18.65 -22.11 31.85
C GLU A 69 18.15 -21.08 32.88
N PHE A 70 16.90 -21.23 33.33
CA PHE A 70 16.25 -20.34 34.30
C PHE A 70 16.29 -20.89 35.73
N GLY A 71 16.82 -22.10 35.92
CA GLY A 71 16.89 -22.79 37.22
C GLY A 71 15.55 -23.39 37.67
N VAL A 72 14.68 -23.75 36.73
CA VAL A 72 13.36 -24.37 36.96
C VAL A 72 13.17 -25.59 36.03
N ASN A 73 12.13 -26.39 36.24
CA ASN A 73 11.70 -27.46 35.35
C ASN A 73 10.38 -27.06 34.70
N ILE A 74 10.35 -26.96 33.37
CA ILE A 74 9.15 -26.54 32.62
C ILE A 74 8.60 -27.71 31.81
N THR A 75 7.29 -27.91 31.93
CA THR A 75 6.48 -28.81 31.09
C THR A 75 5.39 -28.03 30.37
N TYR A 76 4.93 -28.49 29.21
CA TYR A 76 3.97 -27.75 28.39
C TYR A 76 2.69 -28.54 28.16
N ALA A 77 1.56 -27.96 28.54
CA ALA A 77 0.23 -28.44 28.19
C ALA A 77 -0.28 -27.65 26.97
N THR A 78 -0.39 -28.30 25.82
CA THR A 78 -0.89 -27.66 24.59
C THR A 78 -2.40 -27.78 24.49
N GLU A 79 -3.05 -26.67 24.20
CA GLU A 79 -4.48 -26.61 23.89
C GLU A 79 -4.69 -26.58 22.38
N GLU A 80 -5.51 -27.48 21.84
CA GLU A 80 -5.91 -27.46 20.42
C GLU A 80 -6.96 -26.38 20.11
N LYS A 81 -7.74 -25.99 21.12
CA LYS A 81 -8.80 -24.97 21.06
C LYS A 81 -8.76 -24.16 22.35
N PRO A 82 -9.16 -22.88 22.36
CA PRO A 82 -9.18 -22.09 23.59
C PRO A 82 -10.13 -22.72 24.63
N LEU A 83 -9.60 -23.16 25.77
CA LEU A 83 -10.37 -23.80 26.85
C LEU A 83 -10.75 -22.84 27.99
N GLY A 84 -10.49 -21.54 27.84
CA GLY A 84 -10.70 -20.56 28.92
C GLY A 84 -9.68 -20.69 30.05
N THR A 85 -9.77 -19.83 31.06
CA THR A 85 -8.78 -19.77 32.15
C THR A 85 -8.76 -21.04 33.01
N ALA A 86 -9.92 -21.61 33.33
CA ALA A 86 -9.98 -22.84 34.13
C ALA A 86 -9.80 -24.11 33.28
N GLY A 87 -10.32 -24.11 32.05
CA GLY A 87 -10.17 -25.26 31.16
C GLY A 87 -8.72 -25.47 30.72
N SER A 88 -7.93 -24.40 30.54
CA SER A 88 -6.48 -24.50 30.28
C SER A 88 -5.74 -25.21 31.40
N VAL A 89 -6.03 -24.86 32.66
CA VAL A 89 -5.45 -25.51 33.84
C VAL A 89 -5.93 -26.97 33.97
N ARG A 90 -7.20 -27.26 33.66
CA ARG A 90 -7.71 -28.65 33.61
C ARG A 90 -7.02 -29.50 32.54
N ASN A 91 -6.63 -28.92 31.41
CA ASN A 91 -5.83 -29.63 30.39
C ASN A 91 -4.47 -30.09 30.92
N ALA A 92 -3.94 -29.43 31.96
CA ALA A 92 -2.72 -29.81 32.67
C ALA A 92 -2.96 -30.74 33.88
N ALA A 93 -4.20 -31.18 34.16
CA ALA A 93 -4.54 -31.89 35.39
C ALA A 93 -3.73 -33.17 35.64
N ALA A 94 -3.31 -33.87 34.58
CA ALA A 94 -2.47 -35.08 34.69
C ALA A 94 -1.13 -34.82 35.41
N ASP A 95 -0.62 -33.60 35.34
CA ASP A 95 0.61 -33.18 35.98
C ASP A 95 0.39 -32.53 37.36
N LEU A 96 -0.86 -32.33 37.80
CA LEU A 96 -1.25 -31.53 38.96
C LEU A 96 -1.94 -32.38 40.06
N GLY A 97 -1.26 -33.43 40.52
CA GLY A 97 -1.78 -34.38 41.53
C GLY A 97 -1.61 -33.96 43.00
N GLU A 98 -1.02 -32.81 43.25
CA GLU A 98 -0.86 -32.19 44.58
C GLU A 98 -1.25 -30.71 44.49
N ARG A 99 -1.36 -30.01 45.63
CA ARG A 99 -1.56 -28.55 45.67
C ARG A 99 -0.66 -27.85 44.65
N PHE A 100 -1.23 -26.87 43.96
CA PHE A 100 -0.52 -26.11 42.94
C PHE A 100 -0.92 -24.64 42.95
N LEU A 101 0.00 -23.80 42.45
CA LEU A 101 -0.22 -22.38 42.21
C LEU A 101 -0.63 -22.18 40.76
N VAL A 102 -1.52 -21.23 40.47
CA VAL A 102 -1.84 -20.74 39.13
C VAL A 102 -1.46 -19.27 39.08
N ILE A 103 -0.81 -18.84 38.00
CA ILE A 103 -0.46 -17.44 37.75
C ILE A 103 -0.55 -17.15 36.24
N SER A 104 -0.95 -15.94 35.89
CA SER A 104 -0.97 -15.52 34.48
C SER A 104 0.45 -15.23 33.97
N GLY A 105 0.74 -15.54 32.70
CA GLY A 105 2.05 -15.29 32.09
C GLY A 105 2.27 -13.86 31.60
N ASP A 106 1.27 -12.99 31.75
CA ASP A 106 1.19 -11.65 31.18
C ASP A 106 0.94 -10.55 32.22
N VAL A 107 1.21 -10.86 33.49
CA VAL A 107 1.21 -9.90 34.60
C VAL A 107 2.64 -9.53 34.98
N LEU A 108 2.83 -8.29 35.43
CA LEU A 108 4.05 -7.86 36.10
C LEU A 108 3.75 -7.68 37.59
N THR A 109 4.44 -8.43 38.44
CA THR A 109 4.17 -8.40 39.88
C THR A 109 5.37 -8.84 40.71
N ASP A 110 5.46 -8.28 41.92
CA ASP A 110 6.39 -8.70 42.98
C ASP A 110 5.66 -9.09 44.27
N ILE A 111 4.36 -9.43 44.17
CA ILE A 111 3.56 -9.95 45.29
C ILE A 111 4.28 -11.13 45.94
N ASP A 112 4.33 -11.12 47.28
CA ASP A 112 4.88 -12.22 48.06
C ASP A 112 3.98 -13.47 47.97
N LEU A 113 4.31 -14.35 47.03
CA LEU A 113 3.58 -15.61 46.81
C LEU A 113 3.64 -16.51 48.05
N GLY A 114 4.75 -16.47 48.80
CA GLY A 114 4.96 -17.27 50.00
C GLY A 114 3.91 -16.97 51.08
N LYS A 115 3.54 -15.70 51.27
CA LYS A 115 2.45 -15.30 52.19
C LYS A 115 1.10 -15.84 51.74
N ILE A 116 0.78 -15.82 50.45
CA ILE A 116 -0.48 -16.35 49.92
C ILE A 116 -0.56 -17.88 50.13
N ILE A 117 0.55 -18.58 49.88
CA ILE A 117 0.65 -20.03 50.10
C ILE A 117 0.50 -20.38 51.59
N ALA A 118 1.20 -19.67 52.48
CA ALA A 118 1.10 -19.89 53.92
C ALA A 118 -0.32 -19.63 54.45
N PHE A 119 -0.99 -18.59 53.92
CA PHE A 119 -2.38 -18.29 54.27
C PHE A 119 -3.34 -19.40 53.81
N HIS A 120 -3.15 -19.94 52.60
CA HIS A 120 -3.91 -21.07 52.10
C HIS A 120 -3.77 -22.31 53.01
N GLU A 121 -2.55 -22.60 53.45
CA GLU A 121 -2.24 -23.70 54.37
C GLU A 121 -2.89 -23.53 55.74
N GLU A 122 -2.82 -22.33 56.32
CA GLU A 122 -3.42 -22.02 57.61
C GLU A 122 -4.94 -22.20 57.58
N ARG A 123 -5.59 -21.74 56.51
CA ARG A 123 -7.04 -21.79 56.34
C ARG A 123 -7.57 -23.16 55.90
N LYS A 124 -6.70 -24.05 55.43
CA LYS A 124 -7.07 -25.34 54.82
C LYS A 124 -8.12 -25.14 53.73
N ALA A 125 -7.86 -24.13 52.89
CA ALA A 125 -8.77 -23.71 51.84
C ALA A 125 -8.78 -24.72 50.68
N MET A 126 -9.92 -24.83 50.01
CA MET A 126 -10.05 -25.49 48.70
C MET A 126 -9.38 -24.65 47.61
N ALA A 127 -9.56 -23.34 47.70
CA ALA A 127 -8.98 -22.36 46.80
C ALA A 127 -8.70 -21.05 47.56
N THR A 128 -7.51 -20.48 47.34
CA THR A 128 -7.16 -19.14 47.80
C THR A 128 -6.89 -18.25 46.60
N ILE A 129 -7.58 -17.11 46.52
CA ILE A 129 -7.41 -16.10 45.48
C ILE A 129 -6.49 -14.99 46.00
N GLY A 130 -5.44 -14.67 45.26
CA GLY A 130 -4.64 -13.48 45.50
C GLY A 130 -5.44 -12.22 45.14
N LEU A 131 -5.46 -11.25 46.05
CA LEU A 131 -6.18 -10.00 45.90
C LEU A 131 -5.23 -8.81 45.99
N VAL A 132 -5.51 -7.73 45.27
CA VAL A 132 -4.84 -6.43 45.43
C VAL A 132 -5.89 -5.35 45.58
N ALA A 133 -5.63 -4.37 46.45
CA ALA A 133 -6.47 -3.18 46.58
C ALA A 133 -6.08 -2.15 45.50
N VAL A 134 -7.04 -1.71 44.70
CA VAL A 134 -6.83 -0.71 43.63
C VAL A 134 -7.79 0.46 43.76
N GLU A 135 -7.36 1.64 43.32
CA GLU A 135 -8.21 2.85 43.36
C GLU A 135 -9.43 2.75 42.44
N ASN A 136 -9.32 2.04 41.31
CA ASN A 136 -10.40 1.87 40.34
C ASN A 136 -10.60 0.40 39.94
N PRO A 137 -11.59 -0.31 40.51
CA PRO A 137 -11.77 -1.74 40.29
C PRO A 137 -12.70 -2.13 39.12
N LEU A 138 -13.21 -1.17 38.33
CA LEU A 138 -14.26 -1.42 37.32
C LEU A 138 -13.85 -2.36 36.19
N GLU A 139 -12.57 -2.37 35.84
CA GLU A 139 -12.06 -3.18 34.72
C GLU A 139 -11.78 -4.64 35.12
N PHE A 140 -11.96 -4.97 36.41
CA PHE A 140 -11.56 -6.23 37.01
C PHE A 140 -12.71 -6.94 37.75
N GLY A 141 -12.48 -8.19 38.15
CA GLY A 141 -13.37 -8.93 39.04
C GLY A 141 -13.18 -8.49 40.50
N ILE A 142 -14.24 -8.00 41.13
CA ILE A 142 -14.24 -7.59 42.56
C ILE A 142 -14.55 -8.80 43.42
N VAL A 143 -13.75 -8.95 44.48
CA VAL A 143 -13.93 -10.00 45.48
C VAL A 143 -14.25 -9.34 46.81
N ILE A 144 -15.36 -9.74 47.43
CA ILE A 144 -15.74 -9.30 48.77
C ILE A 144 -15.38 -10.42 49.74
N THR A 145 -14.50 -10.11 50.69
CA THR A 145 -14.09 -11.02 51.77
C THR A 145 -14.70 -10.60 53.10
N ARG A 146 -14.92 -11.58 53.98
CA ARG A 146 -15.21 -11.35 55.40
C ARG A 146 -13.91 -11.08 56.17
N GLU A 147 -14.03 -10.69 57.44
CA GLU A 147 -12.86 -10.41 58.31
C GLU A 147 -11.90 -11.61 58.45
N ASP A 148 -12.38 -12.85 58.31
CA ASP A 148 -11.56 -14.07 58.35
C ASP A 148 -10.92 -14.42 57.00
N GLY A 149 -11.15 -13.61 55.97
CA GLY A 149 -10.70 -13.79 54.59
C GLY A 149 -11.59 -14.70 53.75
N SER A 150 -12.68 -15.28 54.29
CA SER A 150 -13.59 -16.10 53.49
C SER A 150 -14.29 -15.24 52.44
N ILE A 151 -14.41 -15.74 51.20
CA ILE A 151 -15.07 -14.99 50.13
C ILE A 151 -16.59 -15.05 50.37
N GLU A 152 -17.23 -13.89 50.44
CA GLU A 152 -18.68 -13.76 50.53
C GLU A 152 -19.30 -13.70 49.14
N ARG A 153 -18.68 -12.95 48.23
CA ARG A 153 -19.22 -12.69 46.90
C ARG A 153 -18.14 -12.40 45.88
N PHE A 154 -18.34 -12.91 44.68
CA PHE A 154 -17.53 -12.63 43.50
C PHE A 154 -18.37 -11.84 42.49
N LEU A 155 -17.80 -10.82 41.87
CA LEU A 155 -18.50 -10.03 40.86
C LEU A 155 -17.53 -9.61 39.74
N GLU A 156 -17.67 -10.25 38.58
CA GLU A 156 -16.87 -9.95 37.40
C GLU A 156 -17.36 -8.64 36.73
N LYS A 157 -16.45 -7.67 36.53
CA LYS A 157 -16.69 -6.38 35.84
C LYS A 157 -17.95 -5.61 36.31
N PRO A 158 -17.90 -5.07 37.54
CA PRO A 158 -19.03 -4.33 38.12
C PRO A 158 -19.31 -3.02 37.38
N THR A 159 -20.57 -2.61 37.40
CA THR A 159 -20.93 -1.19 37.19
C THR A 159 -20.65 -0.37 38.44
N TRP A 160 -20.51 0.96 38.33
CA TRP A 160 -20.30 1.86 39.49
C TRP A 160 -21.31 1.64 40.64
N GLY A 161 -22.56 1.28 40.34
CA GLY A 161 -23.57 0.97 41.36
C GLY A 161 -23.38 -0.37 42.08
N GLN A 162 -22.39 -1.16 41.67
CA GLN A 162 -22.06 -2.50 42.17
C GLN A 162 -20.65 -2.57 42.79
N VAL A 163 -19.91 -1.45 42.82
CA VAL A 163 -18.59 -1.38 43.46
C VAL A 163 -18.77 -1.26 44.97
N PHE A 164 -18.56 -2.36 45.69
CA PHE A 164 -18.68 -2.44 47.15
C PHE A 164 -17.36 -2.81 47.86
N SER A 165 -16.28 -2.98 47.11
CA SER A 165 -14.92 -3.28 47.58
C SER A 165 -13.90 -2.75 46.57
N ASP A 166 -12.68 -2.47 47.03
CA ASP A 166 -11.52 -2.07 46.24
C ASP A 166 -10.56 -3.24 45.95
N THR A 167 -10.84 -4.45 46.45
CA THR A 167 -10.01 -5.63 46.22
C THR A 167 -10.40 -6.39 44.96
N ILE A 168 -9.43 -6.54 44.05
CA ILE A 168 -9.61 -7.20 42.76
C ILE A 168 -8.91 -8.56 42.70
N ASN A 169 -9.41 -9.45 41.86
CA ASN A 169 -8.77 -10.72 41.52
C ASN A 169 -7.48 -10.50 40.70
N THR A 170 -6.35 -10.99 41.19
CA THR A 170 -5.03 -10.85 40.52
C THR A 170 -4.74 -11.91 39.47
N GLY A 171 -5.59 -12.95 39.35
CA GLY A 171 -5.31 -14.13 38.54
C GLY A 171 -4.27 -15.07 39.16
N ILE A 172 -3.88 -14.85 40.42
CA ILE A 172 -2.99 -15.71 41.20
C ILE A 172 -3.83 -16.58 42.13
N PHE A 173 -3.74 -17.90 42.01
CA PHE A 173 -4.54 -18.84 42.79
C PHE A 173 -3.68 -19.92 43.43
N VAL A 174 -3.97 -20.30 44.68
CA VAL A 174 -3.48 -21.55 45.28
C VAL A 174 -4.65 -22.52 45.37
N LEU A 175 -4.54 -23.67 44.72
CA LEU A 175 -5.63 -24.61 44.53
C LEU A 175 -5.25 -26.02 45.00
N GLU A 176 -6.22 -26.73 45.56
CA GLU A 176 -6.14 -28.16 45.84
C GLU A 176 -6.64 -28.98 44.62
N PRO A 177 -6.11 -30.19 44.35
CA PRO A 177 -6.47 -31.01 43.18
C PRO A 177 -7.97 -31.30 43.03
N GLU A 178 -8.71 -31.33 44.14
CA GLU A 178 -10.16 -31.51 44.17
C GLU A 178 -10.90 -30.42 43.35
N ILE A 179 -10.25 -29.29 43.06
CA ILE A 179 -10.83 -28.22 42.23
C ILE A 179 -11.23 -28.72 40.84
N PHE A 180 -10.55 -29.74 40.32
CA PHE A 180 -10.87 -30.30 39.02
C PHE A 180 -12.27 -30.91 38.97
N ASP A 181 -12.86 -31.35 40.09
CA ASP A 181 -14.24 -31.86 40.14
C ASP A 181 -15.28 -30.79 39.76
N HIS A 182 -14.89 -29.51 39.84
CA HIS A 182 -15.73 -28.35 39.55
C HIS A 182 -15.45 -27.70 38.18
N ILE A 183 -14.48 -28.19 37.41
CA ILE A 183 -14.13 -27.64 36.09
C ILE A 183 -14.56 -28.61 35.01
N PRO A 184 -15.63 -28.41 34.24
CA PRO A 184 -16.05 -29.39 33.22
C PRO A 184 -15.00 -29.67 32.14
N ASP A 185 -14.95 -30.91 31.65
CA ASP A 185 -13.97 -31.30 30.63
C ASP A 185 -14.39 -30.94 29.20
N GLY A 186 -13.41 -30.71 28.32
CA GLY A 186 -13.61 -30.60 26.88
C GLY A 186 -14.39 -29.37 26.39
N ARG A 187 -14.57 -28.34 27.22
CA ARG A 187 -15.18 -27.05 26.83
C ARG A 187 -14.43 -25.87 27.42
N ALA A 188 -14.71 -24.67 26.92
CA ALA A 188 -14.23 -23.44 27.53
C ALA A 188 -14.88 -23.24 28.91
N VAL A 189 -14.06 -22.98 29.93
CA VAL A 189 -14.47 -22.72 31.33
C VAL A 189 -13.57 -21.64 31.92
N ASP A 190 -14.15 -20.68 32.62
CA ASP A 190 -13.41 -19.61 33.32
C ASP A 190 -13.52 -19.68 34.84
N PHE A 191 -12.41 -19.39 35.53
CA PHE A 191 -12.34 -19.46 37.00
C PHE A 191 -13.31 -18.48 37.67
N SER A 192 -13.26 -17.22 37.26
CA SER A 192 -14.04 -16.11 37.81
C SER A 192 -15.54 -16.22 37.52
N GLU A 193 -15.91 -16.71 36.33
CA GLU A 193 -17.31 -16.73 35.89
C GLU A 193 -18.05 -18.00 36.30
N GLU A 194 -17.37 -19.16 36.32
CA GLU A 194 -18.04 -20.46 36.52
C GLU A 194 -17.51 -21.22 37.75
N VAL A 195 -16.19 -21.34 37.91
CA VAL A 195 -15.61 -22.27 38.91
C VAL A 195 -15.74 -21.74 40.33
N PHE A 196 -15.25 -20.53 40.62
CA PHE A 196 -15.32 -19.98 41.98
C PHE A 196 -16.75 -19.76 42.46
N PRO A 197 -17.70 -19.26 41.63
CA PRO A 197 -19.11 -19.24 42.00
C PRO A 197 -19.66 -20.62 42.35
N ALA A 198 -19.36 -21.66 41.55
CA ALA A 198 -19.83 -23.02 41.82
C ALA A 198 -19.25 -23.63 43.11
N VAL A 199 -17.97 -23.37 43.39
CA VAL A 199 -17.28 -23.82 44.62
C VAL A 199 -17.88 -23.11 45.85
N LEU A 200 -18.18 -21.81 45.72
CA LEU A 200 -18.83 -21.02 46.76
C LEU A 200 -20.26 -21.49 47.03
N GLU A 201 -21.05 -21.78 45.99
CA GLU A 201 -22.40 -22.35 46.10
C GLU A 201 -22.40 -23.75 46.73
N ALA A 202 -21.36 -24.55 46.46
CA ALA A 202 -21.15 -25.86 47.08
C ALA A 202 -20.75 -25.79 48.57
N GLY A 203 -20.52 -24.58 49.11
CA GLY A 203 -20.15 -24.36 50.51
C GLY A 203 -18.72 -24.79 50.84
N LEU A 204 -17.86 -24.90 49.83
CA LEU A 204 -16.46 -25.28 50.00
C LEU A 204 -15.61 -24.07 50.45
N PRO A 205 -14.52 -24.30 51.21
CA PRO A 205 -13.73 -23.24 51.81
C PRO A 205 -12.92 -22.46 50.75
N ILE A 206 -13.43 -21.31 50.30
CA ILE A 206 -12.74 -20.41 49.39
C ILE A 206 -12.39 -19.08 50.09
N TYR A 207 -11.13 -18.66 49.97
CA TYR A 207 -10.60 -17.51 50.71
C TYR A 207 -9.89 -16.51 49.77
N GLY A 208 -9.90 -15.24 50.14
CA GLY A 208 -9.13 -14.18 49.49
C GLY A 208 -7.96 -13.74 50.36
N ALA A 209 -6.75 -13.70 49.80
CA ALA A 209 -5.54 -13.24 50.47
C ALA A 209 -5.09 -11.93 49.82
N VAL A 210 -5.18 -10.82 50.55
CA VAL A 210 -4.70 -9.52 50.06
C VAL A 210 -3.17 -9.53 50.05
N GLY A 211 -2.59 -9.50 48.86
CA GLY A 211 -1.16 -9.45 48.61
C GLY A 211 -0.62 -8.03 48.81
N GLU A 212 0.56 -7.96 49.44
CA GLU A 212 1.37 -6.74 49.48
C GLU A 212 2.36 -6.79 48.30
N GLY A 213 2.41 -5.73 47.51
CA GLY A 213 3.31 -5.62 46.35
C GLY A 213 2.67 -4.88 45.18
N TYR A 214 3.44 -4.73 44.11
CA TYR A 214 3.00 -4.23 42.82
C TYR A 214 2.31 -5.34 42.03
N TRP A 215 1.25 -4.98 41.31
CA TRP A 215 0.58 -5.86 40.37
C TRP A 215 -0.03 -5.04 39.23
N GLU A 216 0.23 -5.47 38.00
CA GLU A 216 -0.36 -4.88 36.80
C GLU A 216 -0.65 -5.99 35.77
N ASP A 217 -1.90 -6.05 35.25
CA ASP A 217 -2.22 -6.81 34.03
C ASP A 217 -1.83 -5.99 32.82
N VAL A 218 -0.80 -6.43 32.10
CA VAL A 218 -0.29 -5.73 30.93
C VAL A 218 -1.17 -6.05 29.73
N GLY A 219 -2.42 -5.57 29.74
CA GLY A 219 -3.46 -5.90 28.76
C GLY A 219 -3.62 -4.92 27.59
N THR A 220 -3.05 -3.71 27.70
CA THR A 220 -3.19 -2.59 26.75
C THR A 220 -1.84 -1.99 26.40
N LEU A 221 -1.78 -1.17 25.34
CA LEU A 221 -0.52 -0.53 24.94
C LEU A 221 -0.09 0.52 25.96
N GLU A 222 -1.05 1.19 26.57
CA GLU A 222 -0.88 2.17 27.64
C GLU A 222 -0.27 1.51 28.88
N SER A 223 -0.86 0.39 29.35
CA SER A 223 -0.29 -0.39 30.45
C SER A 223 1.10 -0.94 30.09
N TYR A 224 1.31 -1.36 28.84
CA TYR A 224 2.60 -1.85 28.36
C TYR A 224 3.70 -0.78 28.46
N VAL A 225 3.45 0.44 28.02
CA VAL A 225 4.43 1.54 28.17
C VAL A 225 4.60 1.94 29.64
N SER A 226 3.51 1.98 30.42
CA SER A 226 3.54 2.36 31.84
C SER A 226 4.40 1.41 32.67
N VAL A 227 4.33 0.10 32.44
CA VAL A 227 5.13 -0.85 33.24
C VAL A 227 6.63 -0.66 33.07
N HIS A 228 7.11 -0.26 31.90
CA HIS A 228 8.53 0.06 31.72
C HIS A 228 8.95 1.23 32.60
N LYS A 229 8.10 2.25 32.70
CA LYS A 229 8.31 3.38 33.60
C LYS A 229 8.30 2.93 35.06
N ASP A 230 7.33 2.12 35.47
CA ASP A 230 7.22 1.65 36.85
C ASP A 230 8.43 0.81 37.29
N VAL A 231 8.99 0.02 36.36
CA VAL A 231 10.26 -0.71 36.58
C VAL A 231 11.41 0.28 36.81
N MET A 232 11.55 1.30 35.95
CA MET A 232 12.61 2.30 36.06
C MET A 232 12.47 3.19 37.31
N ASP A 233 11.24 3.52 37.71
CA ASP A 233 10.92 4.25 38.95
C ASP A 233 11.12 3.38 40.22
N GLY A 234 11.42 2.08 40.06
CA GLY A 234 11.64 1.16 41.18
C GLY A 234 10.37 0.79 41.95
N ARG A 235 9.19 0.93 41.33
CA ARG A 235 7.89 0.59 41.94
C ARG A 235 7.63 -0.90 42.02
N VAL A 236 8.35 -1.69 41.23
CA VAL A 236 8.26 -3.16 41.17
C VAL A 236 9.64 -3.78 41.21
N GLN A 237 9.80 -4.84 42.00
CA GLN A 237 11.07 -5.56 42.16
C GLN A 237 11.24 -6.67 41.10
N VAL A 238 11.81 -6.28 39.96
CA VAL A 238 12.17 -7.18 38.86
C VAL A 238 13.65 -7.10 38.51
N ASP A 239 14.15 -8.15 37.87
CA ASP A 239 15.51 -8.18 37.36
C ASP A 239 15.56 -7.40 36.03
N VAL A 240 16.47 -6.44 35.94
CA VAL A 240 16.75 -5.69 34.70
C VAL A 240 18.13 -6.12 34.19
N PRO A 241 18.25 -6.65 32.96
CA PRO A 241 19.51 -7.14 32.43
C PRO A 241 20.51 -6.00 32.19
N GLY A 242 21.79 -6.28 32.42
CA GLY A 242 22.89 -5.33 32.22
C GLY A 242 23.48 -4.77 33.52
N PHE A 243 24.34 -3.76 33.37
CA PHE A 243 25.02 -3.06 34.46
C PHE A 243 24.36 -1.70 34.71
N ALA A 244 24.11 -1.37 35.98
CA ALA A 244 23.72 -0.01 36.34
C ALA A 244 24.92 0.94 36.18
N LEU A 245 24.83 1.90 35.26
CA LEU A 245 25.89 2.86 34.97
C LEU A 245 25.80 4.10 35.88
N ASP A 246 24.57 4.54 36.14
CA ASP A 246 24.20 5.66 37.03
C ASP A 246 22.80 5.39 37.62
N GLU A 247 22.31 6.23 38.52
CA GLU A 247 20.94 6.13 39.05
C GLU A 247 19.92 6.16 37.90
N GLY A 248 19.26 5.03 37.65
CA GLY A 248 18.22 4.90 36.64
C GLY A 248 18.68 4.53 35.22
N ILE A 249 19.97 4.22 35.01
CA ILE A 249 20.49 3.85 33.69
C ILE A 249 21.07 2.44 33.69
N TRP A 250 20.48 1.55 32.89
CA TRP A 250 20.93 0.17 32.71
C TRP A 250 21.55 -0.03 31.33
N LEU A 251 22.75 -0.61 31.30
CA LEU A 251 23.51 -0.85 30.07
C LEU A 251 23.80 -2.35 29.88
N GLY A 252 23.27 -2.93 28.81
CA GLY A 252 23.49 -4.31 28.42
C GLY A 252 24.93 -4.58 27.96
N GLU A 253 25.32 -5.86 28.02
CA GLU A 253 26.65 -6.28 27.62
C GLU A 253 26.93 -5.98 26.14
N GLY A 254 28.15 -5.51 25.83
CA GLY A 254 28.55 -5.19 24.46
C GLY A 254 27.97 -3.90 23.88
N ALA A 255 27.13 -3.16 24.62
CA ALA A 255 26.62 -1.87 24.17
C ALA A 255 27.75 -0.85 23.99
N ASN A 256 27.73 -0.13 22.87
CA ASN A 256 28.74 0.85 22.48
C ASN A 256 28.11 2.24 22.38
N LEU A 257 28.42 3.09 23.35
CA LEU A 257 27.97 4.48 23.41
C LEU A 257 29.11 5.39 22.96
N HIS A 258 28.85 6.23 21.95
CA HIS A 258 29.78 7.28 21.55
C HIS A 258 29.95 8.31 22.69
N PRO A 259 31.15 8.88 22.91
CA PRO A 259 31.38 9.88 23.98
C PRO A 259 30.49 11.13 23.90
N ASP A 260 30.05 11.49 22.70
CA ASP A 260 29.15 12.62 22.45
C ASP A 260 27.65 12.23 22.45
N ALA A 261 27.31 10.98 22.75
CA ALA A 261 25.92 10.58 22.95
C ALA A 261 25.43 11.08 24.31
N ILE A 262 24.17 11.52 24.36
CA ILE A 262 23.53 12.01 25.58
C ILE A 262 22.56 10.94 26.05
N VAL A 263 22.72 10.50 27.29
CA VAL A 263 21.71 9.70 27.98
C VAL A 263 21.26 10.52 29.18
N ASP A 264 20.01 10.98 29.16
CA ASP A 264 19.46 11.86 30.18
C ASP A 264 18.13 11.33 30.72
N GLY A 265 18.11 11.04 32.03
CA GLY A 265 16.96 10.42 32.70
C GLY A 265 17.09 8.91 32.83
N PHE A 266 15.97 8.24 33.08
CA PHE A 266 15.92 6.80 33.25
C PHE A 266 15.96 6.10 31.88
N ALA A 267 16.85 5.12 31.69
CA ALA A 267 16.96 4.43 30.41
C ALA A 267 17.44 2.98 30.56
N VAL A 268 16.90 2.09 29.73
CA VAL A 268 17.34 0.69 29.61
C VAL A 268 17.88 0.47 28.20
N ILE A 269 19.18 0.25 28.07
CA ILE A 269 19.86 0.03 26.79
C ILE A 269 20.28 -1.43 26.70
N GLY A 270 19.74 -2.16 25.73
CA GLY A 270 19.98 -3.59 25.56
C GLY A 270 21.38 -3.94 25.06
N GLU A 271 21.67 -5.24 25.06
CA GLU A 271 22.95 -5.79 24.62
C GLU A 271 23.29 -5.41 23.19
N ASN A 272 24.58 -5.21 22.91
CA ASN A 272 25.11 -4.93 21.57
C ASN A 272 24.46 -3.72 20.85
N CYS A 273 23.80 -2.83 21.60
CA CYS A 273 23.31 -1.57 21.05
C CYS A 273 24.49 -0.70 20.60
N ARG A 274 24.28 0.08 19.53
CA ARG A 274 25.28 1.06 19.07
C ARG A 274 24.64 2.43 18.96
N ILE A 275 25.11 3.37 19.77
CA ILE A 275 24.59 4.73 19.86
C ILE A 275 25.68 5.70 19.39
N GLU A 276 25.40 6.42 18.31
CA GLU A 276 26.37 7.32 17.66
C GLU A 276 26.39 8.74 18.23
N ALA A 277 27.35 9.56 17.76
CA ALA A 277 27.59 10.91 18.23
C ALA A 277 26.34 11.81 18.12
N GLY A 278 26.01 12.54 19.18
CA GLY A 278 24.90 13.49 19.22
C GLY A 278 23.51 12.85 19.23
N ALA A 279 23.39 11.53 19.30
CA ALA A 279 22.11 10.88 19.61
C ALA A 279 21.75 11.14 21.08
N ARG A 280 20.46 11.33 21.35
CA ARG A 280 19.89 11.54 22.68
C ARG A 280 18.94 10.40 23.04
N ILE A 281 19.26 9.73 24.14
CA ILE A 281 18.41 8.75 24.80
C ILE A 281 17.83 9.44 26.04
N GLY A 282 16.63 9.97 25.89
CA GLY A 282 15.94 10.73 26.93
C GLY A 282 15.19 9.83 27.92
N ASP A 283 14.45 10.50 28.80
CA ASP A 283 13.81 9.88 29.95
C ASP A 283 12.81 8.79 29.56
N TYR A 284 12.86 7.69 30.29
CA TYR A 284 12.08 6.47 30.11
C TYR A 284 12.23 5.80 28.73
N ALA A 285 13.38 5.94 28.08
CA ALA A 285 13.68 5.23 26.84
C ALA A 285 14.15 3.79 27.08
N VAL A 286 13.61 2.84 26.32
CA VAL A 286 13.98 1.42 26.38
C VAL A 286 14.41 0.97 25.00
N LEU A 287 15.64 0.49 24.87
CA LEU A 287 16.18 -0.09 23.64
C LEU A 287 16.45 -1.58 23.84
N GLY A 288 15.87 -2.42 22.98
CA GLY A 288 16.14 -3.85 22.91
C GLY A 288 17.55 -4.14 22.40
N ARG A 289 17.92 -5.43 22.36
CA ARG A 289 19.25 -5.83 21.88
C ARG A 289 19.48 -5.46 20.41
N ASN A 290 20.73 -5.23 20.03
CA ASN A 290 21.19 -4.94 18.67
C ASN A 290 20.55 -3.69 18.03
N VAL A 291 19.97 -2.77 18.81
CA VAL A 291 19.42 -1.53 18.26
C VAL A 291 20.55 -0.60 17.84
N ARG A 292 20.43 -0.01 16.65
CA ARG A 292 21.41 0.95 16.12
C ARG A 292 20.79 2.32 16.06
N VAL A 293 21.34 3.25 16.83
CA VAL A 293 20.90 4.64 16.91
C VAL A 293 21.96 5.52 16.26
N ARG A 294 21.61 6.13 15.14
CA ARG A 294 22.49 7.02 14.36
C ARG A 294 22.53 8.44 14.93
N ALA A 295 23.46 9.23 14.42
CA ALA A 295 23.71 10.59 14.89
C ALA A 295 22.44 11.48 14.87
N GLY A 296 22.23 12.23 15.97
CA GLY A 296 21.16 13.21 16.09
C GLY A 296 19.76 12.66 16.28
N ALA A 297 19.58 11.34 16.46
CA ALA A 297 18.29 10.77 16.84
C ALA A 297 17.89 11.18 18.28
N ASP A 298 16.61 11.41 18.53
CA ASP A 298 16.05 11.82 19.84
C ASP A 298 14.95 10.85 20.24
N ILE A 299 15.18 10.06 21.28
CA ILE A 299 14.30 8.98 21.72
C ILE A 299 13.89 9.26 23.16
N GLU A 300 12.63 9.58 23.39
CA GLU A 300 12.10 9.97 24.70
C GLU A 300 10.80 9.20 24.97
N ARG A 301 10.61 8.67 26.19
CA ARG A 301 9.43 7.91 26.62
C ARG A 301 9.03 6.78 25.66
N SER A 302 9.99 6.20 24.94
CA SER A 302 9.73 5.29 23.82
C SER A 302 10.35 3.93 24.05
N VAL A 303 9.67 2.88 23.59
CA VAL A 303 10.12 1.48 23.70
C VAL A 303 10.46 0.97 22.30
N VAL A 304 11.71 0.59 22.09
CA VAL A 304 12.24 0.12 20.80
C VAL A 304 12.68 -1.32 20.96
N HIS A 305 12.06 -2.23 20.22
CA HIS A 305 12.40 -3.65 20.27
C HIS A 305 13.67 -3.97 19.48
N GLU A 306 14.15 -5.19 19.65
CA GLU A 306 15.43 -5.68 19.14
C GLU A 306 15.61 -5.57 17.62
N ASN A 307 16.88 -5.49 17.19
CA ASN A 307 17.32 -5.42 15.79
C ASN A 307 16.77 -4.23 14.98
N THR A 308 16.26 -3.20 15.65
CA THR A 308 15.74 -1.98 15.01
C THR A 308 16.87 -1.03 14.60
N TYR A 309 16.74 -0.42 13.43
CA TYR A 309 17.64 0.62 12.93
C TYR A 309 16.96 1.99 12.97
N LEU A 310 17.53 2.93 13.72
CA LEU A 310 17.10 4.31 13.81
C LEU A 310 18.13 5.20 13.12
N ALA A 311 17.76 5.74 11.96
CA ALA A 311 18.63 6.58 11.14
C ALA A 311 18.84 7.99 11.74
N GLU A 312 19.62 8.81 11.03
CA GLU A 312 20.00 10.15 11.46
C GLU A 312 18.77 11.05 11.66
N GLY A 313 18.70 11.76 12.79
CA GLY A 313 17.61 12.69 13.08
C GLY A 313 16.22 12.07 13.30
N VAL A 314 16.11 10.75 13.49
CA VAL A 314 14.85 10.11 13.87
C VAL A 314 14.37 10.64 15.22
N THR A 315 13.07 10.96 15.34
CA THR A 315 12.47 11.44 16.59
C THR A 315 11.37 10.49 17.04
N LEU A 316 11.51 9.92 18.23
CA LEU A 316 10.50 9.08 18.88
C LEU A 316 10.07 9.72 20.19
N ARG A 317 8.76 9.98 20.34
CA ARG A 317 8.18 10.52 21.57
C ARG A 317 7.00 9.66 21.96
N GLY A 318 7.09 8.91 23.06
CA GLY A 318 5.98 8.09 23.52
C GLY A 318 5.60 6.95 22.57
N ALA A 319 6.53 6.52 21.71
CA ALA A 319 6.24 5.56 20.64
C ALA A 319 6.73 4.15 21.00
N VAL A 320 6.06 3.13 20.46
CA VAL A 320 6.52 1.74 20.55
C VAL A 320 6.91 1.24 19.16
N VAL A 321 8.14 0.75 19.00
CA VAL A 321 8.67 0.25 17.74
C VAL A 321 8.98 -1.24 17.85
N GLY A 322 8.31 -2.05 17.04
CA GLY A 322 8.48 -3.50 16.95
C GLY A 322 9.80 -3.91 16.31
N ARG A 323 10.09 -5.21 16.39
CA ARG A 323 11.39 -5.81 16.08
C ARG A 323 11.77 -5.61 14.62
N SER A 324 13.07 -5.54 14.34
CA SER A 324 13.61 -5.51 12.97
C SER A 324 13.01 -4.41 12.09
N SER A 325 12.61 -3.29 12.70
CA SER A 325 12.05 -2.15 11.96
C SER A 325 13.14 -1.17 11.53
N ASP A 326 12.95 -0.55 10.37
CA ASP A 326 13.85 0.43 9.79
C ASP A 326 13.19 1.81 9.79
N LEU A 327 13.65 2.73 10.63
CA LEU A 327 13.22 4.14 10.60
C LEU A 327 14.30 4.97 9.91
N ARG A 328 13.97 5.52 8.74
CA ARG A 328 14.89 6.29 7.91
C ARG A 328 15.03 7.73 8.38
N ARG A 329 15.99 8.46 7.78
CA ARG A 329 16.43 9.79 8.22
C ARG A 329 15.24 10.72 8.43
N GLY A 330 15.19 11.41 9.57
CA GLY A 330 14.14 12.40 9.88
C GLY A 330 12.74 11.82 10.13
N ALA A 331 12.57 10.49 10.18
CA ALA A 331 11.29 9.90 10.51
C ALA A 331 10.85 10.30 11.93
N ARG A 332 9.56 10.60 12.09
CA ARG A 332 8.97 11.08 13.34
C ARG A 332 7.79 10.21 13.74
N CYS A 333 7.79 9.76 15.00
CA CYS A 333 6.66 9.05 15.60
C CYS A 333 6.24 9.77 16.88
N ASP A 334 4.97 10.18 16.95
CA ASP A 334 4.39 10.91 18.07
C ASP A 334 3.80 9.97 19.15
N ASP A 335 3.32 10.57 20.25
CA ASP A 335 2.86 9.90 21.47
C ASP A 335 1.76 8.86 21.18
N GLY A 336 1.89 7.67 21.77
CA GLY A 336 0.91 6.58 21.59
C GLY A 336 0.99 5.88 20.23
N SER A 337 1.87 6.29 19.32
CA SER A 337 2.06 5.59 18.05
C SER A 337 2.75 4.24 18.25
N VAL A 338 2.28 3.22 17.51
CA VAL A 338 2.81 1.85 17.61
C VAL A 338 3.13 1.29 16.24
N ILE A 339 4.39 0.95 16.04
CA ILE A 339 4.93 0.37 14.82
C ILE A 339 5.14 -1.12 15.08
N GLY A 340 4.53 -1.99 14.28
CA GLY A 340 4.65 -3.44 14.39
C GLY A 340 6.01 -3.96 13.92
N ASP A 341 6.20 -5.27 14.02
CA ASP A 341 7.45 -5.92 13.60
C ASP A 341 7.71 -5.74 12.09
N GLU A 342 9.00 -5.66 11.72
CA GLU A 342 9.48 -5.64 10.34
C GLU A 342 8.86 -4.53 9.48
N CYS A 343 8.66 -3.35 10.07
CA CYS A 343 8.14 -2.18 9.34
C CYS A 343 9.27 -1.31 8.78
N PHE A 344 9.01 -0.69 7.63
CA PHE A 344 9.88 0.32 7.03
C PHE A 344 9.20 1.69 7.08
N ILE A 345 9.81 2.64 7.79
CA ILE A 345 9.35 4.03 7.86
C ILE A 345 10.30 4.89 7.04
N GLY A 346 9.78 5.44 5.93
CA GLY A 346 10.53 6.24 4.97
C GLY A 346 11.12 7.53 5.55
N ALA A 347 12.05 8.13 4.81
CA ALA A 347 12.71 9.34 5.25
C ALA A 347 11.70 10.48 5.40
N ASP A 348 11.83 11.28 6.46
CA ASP A 348 10.96 12.43 6.76
C ASP A 348 9.46 12.07 6.88
N ALA A 349 9.12 10.78 7.05
CA ALA A 349 7.75 10.35 7.29
C ALA A 349 7.31 10.67 8.72
N HIS A 350 6.02 10.97 8.89
CA HIS A 350 5.43 11.33 10.18
C HIS A 350 4.28 10.39 10.52
N VAL A 351 4.45 9.62 11.60
CA VAL A 351 3.40 8.82 12.23
C VAL A 351 2.79 9.64 13.35
N ALA A 352 1.52 10.02 13.18
CA ALA A 352 0.79 10.83 14.15
C ALA A 352 0.49 10.06 15.44
N ALA A 353 0.02 10.77 16.46
CA ALA A 353 -0.35 10.18 17.74
C ALA A 353 -1.43 9.09 17.59
N ASP A 354 -1.35 8.07 18.45
CA ASP A 354 -2.28 6.93 18.52
C ASP A 354 -2.42 6.09 17.23
N VAL A 355 -1.53 6.30 16.25
CA VAL A 355 -1.53 5.55 14.99
C VAL A 355 -0.84 4.21 15.15
N LYS A 356 -1.48 3.15 14.64
CA LYS A 356 -0.95 1.79 14.67
C LYS A 356 -0.57 1.31 13.28
N ILE A 357 0.69 0.97 13.06
CA ILE A 357 1.18 0.37 11.82
C ILE A 357 1.38 -1.12 12.09
N TYR A 358 0.61 -1.98 11.41
CA TYR A 358 0.72 -3.44 11.58
C TYR A 358 2.05 -3.97 11.02
N PRO A 359 2.44 -5.21 11.31
CA PRO A 359 3.71 -5.74 10.85
C PRO A 359 3.85 -5.78 9.32
N PHE A 360 5.09 -5.75 8.84
CA PHE A 360 5.46 -5.87 7.42
C PHE A 360 4.96 -4.73 6.53
N LYS A 361 4.75 -3.53 7.10
CA LYS A 361 4.22 -2.36 6.38
C LYS A 361 5.32 -1.40 5.99
N THR A 362 5.07 -0.68 4.90
CA THR A 362 5.96 0.38 4.41
C THR A 362 5.23 1.71 4.45
N VAL A 363 5.79 2.68 5.17
CA VAL A 363 5.40 4.09 5.10
C VAL A 363 6.36 4.79 4.16
N GLU A 364 5.82 5.42 3.12
CA GLU A 364 6.64 6.10 2.11
C GLU A 364 7.34 7.35 2.67
N ALA A 365 8.43 7.76 2.02
CA ALA A 365 9.16 8.96 2.42
C ALA A 365 8.27 10.20 2.35
N GLY A 366 8.30 11.04 3.38
CA GLY A 366 7.49 12.26 3.51
C GLY A 366 5.99 12.02 3.76
N ALA A 367 5.54 10.77 3.89
CA ALA A 367 4.14 10.47 4.16
C ALA A 367 3.75 10.90 5.58
N VAL A 368 2.55 11.46 5.74
CA VAL A 368 1.94 11.73 7.05
C VAL A 368 0.83 10.72 7.28
N VAL A 369 1.05 9.81 8.22
CA VAL A 369 0.11 8.75 8.58
C VAL A 369 -0.72 9.22 9.77
N ASN A 370 -1.99 9.51 9.52
CA ASN A 370 -2.96 9.94 10.53
C ASN A 370 -3.96 8.85 10.92
N THR A 371 -3.90 7.69 10.26
CA THR A 371 -4.80 6.56 10.47
C THR A 371 -4.01 5.26 10.47
N SER A 372 -4.38 4.33 11.35
CA SER A 372 -3.73 3.03 11.48
C SER A 372 -3.73 2.22 10.17
N ILE A 373 -2.58 1.64 9.82
CA ILE A 373 -2.38 0.81 8.62
C ILE A 373 -2.46 -0.65 9.05
N ILE A 374 -3.60 -1.30 8.76
CA ILE A 374 -3.90 -2.67 9.24
C ILE A 374 -3.78 -3.68 8.10
N TRP A 375 -4.55 -3.53 7.03
CA TRP A 375 -4.64 -4.50 5.93
C TRP A 375 -3.82 -4.10 4.71
N GLU A 376 -3.76 -2.80 4.41
CA GLU A 376 -3.07 -2.25 3.24
C GLU A 376 -1.54 -2.36 3.41
N SER A 377 -0.78 -2.72 2.37
CA SER A 377 0.70 -2.70 2.38
C SER A 377 1.26 -1.27 2.35
N LYS A 378 0.43 -0.32 1.89
CA LYS A 378 0.65 1.12 1.75
C LYS A 378 -0.65 1.84 2.10
N GLY A 379 -0.60 2.95 2.85
CA GLY A 379 -1.79 3.78 3.11
C GLY A 379 -2.25 4.56 1.86
N ALA A 380 -2.86 3.88 0.89
CA ALA A 380 -3.37 4.46 -0.35
C ALA A 380 -4.88 4.70 -0.27
N ARG A 381 -5.35 5.85 -0.80
CA ARG A 381 -6.74 6.35 -0.63
C ARG A 381 -7.80 5.66 -1.53
N SER A 382 -7.41 4.91 -2.56
CA SER A 382 -8.31 4.24 -3.52
C SER A 382 -7.62 3.06 -4.24
N LEU A 383 -8.41 2.08 -4.73
CA LEU A 383 -7.91 0.91 -5.49
C LEU A 383 -7.52 1.30 -6.93
N PHE A 384 -8.28 2.19 -7.57
CA PHE A 384 -7.94 2.71 -8.90
C PHE A 384 -7.11 4.00 -8.81
N GLY A 385 -6.00 4.03 -9.55
CA GLY A 385 -5.28 5.24 -9.93
C GLY A 385 -5.75 5.79 -11.28
N ARG A 386 -4.94 6.65 -11.90
CA ARG A 386 -5.20 7.26 -13.21
C ARG A 386 -5.51 6.23 -14.30
N ASP A 387 -4.60 5.29 -14.53
CA ASP A 387 -4.68 4.36 -15.67
C ASP A 387 -5.34 3.01 -15.32
N GLY A 388 -5.52 2.69 -14.04
CA GLY A 388 -6.07 1.42 -13.62
C GLY A 388 -5.69 1.07 -12.18
N VAL A 389 -5.64 -0.23 -11.89
CA VAL A 389 -5.13 -0.75 -10.61
C VAL A 389 -3.64 -1.04 -10.78
N SER A 390 -2.79 -0.31 -10.06
CA SER A 390 -1.33 -0.36 -10.23
C SER A 390 -0.57 -0.47 -8.92
N GLY A 391 0.64 -1.04 -8.99
CA GLY A 391 1.56 -1.13 -7.86
C GLY A 391 2.71 -2.11 -8.14
N LEU A 392 3.60 -2.28 -7.16
CA LEU A 392 4.74 -3.19 -7.27
C LEU A 392 4.26 -4.63 -7.54
N ALA A 393 4.82 -5.24 -8.58
CA ALA A 393 4.48 -6.60 -8.96
C ALA A 393 4.85 -7.59 -7.85
N ASN A 394 3.90 -8.47 -7.51
CA ASN A 394 4.04 -9.48 -6.46
C ASN A 394 4.25 -8.92 -5.04
N VAL A 395 4.05 -7.62 -4.83
CA VAL A 395 4.03 -6.97 -3.51
C VAL A 395 2.67 -6.30 -3.33
N ASP A 396 2.42 -5.23 -4.09
CA ASP A 396 1.14 -4.52 -4.09
C ASP A 396 0.13 -5.26 -4.98
N ILE A 397 0.55 -5.65 -6.19
CA ILE A 397 -0.28 -6.41 -7.14
C ILE A 397 0.20 -7.86 -7.20
N ASN A 398 -0.43 -8.71 -6.38
CA ASN A 398 -0.17 -10.15 -6.31
C ASN A 398 -1.32 -10.97 -6.95
N PRO A 399 -1.14 -12.29 -7.17
CA PRO A 399 -2.17 -13.14 -7.76
C PRO A 399 -3.52 -13.11 -7.02
N GLU A 400 -3.50 -13.06 -5.69
CA GLU A 400 -4.69 -13.03 -4.83
C GLU A 400 -5.50 -11.75 -5.06
N LEU A 401 -4.82 -10.60 -5.07
CA LEU A 401 -5.43 -9.30 -5.38
C LEU A 401 -5.99 -9.30 -6.79
N ALA A 402 -5.21 -9.75 -7.79
CA ALA A 402 -5.66 -9.80 -9.18
C ALA A 402 -6.93 -10.65 -9.35
N ALA A 403 -7.02 -11.79 -8.67
CA ALA A 403 -8.22 -12.62 -8.67
C ALA A 403 -9.43 -11.93 -8.00
N LYS A 404 -9.22 -11.24 -6.87
CA LYS A 404 -10.29 -10.48 -6.19
C LYS A 404 -10.79 -9.30 -7.02
N VAL A 405 -9.88 -8.52 -7.61
CA VAL A 405 -10.22 -7.42 -8.52
C VAL A 405 -10.98 -7.95 -9.73
N ALA A 406 -10.56 -9.08 -10.29
CA ALA A 406 -11.28 -9.74 -11.38
C ALA A 406 -12.69 -10.17 -11.00
N MET A 407 -12.89 -10.75 -9.81
CA MET A 407 -14.22 -11.12 -9.31
C MET A 407 -15.12 -9.89 -9.12
N ALA A 408 -14.59 -8.80 -8.55
CA ALA A 408 -15.32 -7.54 -8.41
C ALA A 408 -15.74 -6.98 -9.78
N PHE A 409 -14.81 -6.98 -10.74
CA PHE A 409 -15.07 -6.55 -12.11
C PHE A 409 -16.10 -7.44 -12.81
N ALA A 410 -15.96 -8.76 -12.74
CA ALA A 410 -16.93 -9.70 -13.32
C ALA A 410 -18.33 -9.59 -12.71
N THR A 411 -18.41 -9.33 -11.40
CA THR A 411 -19.68 -9.09 -10.69
C THR A 411 -20.36 -7.81 -11.16
N SER A 412 -19.57 -6.82 -11.60
CA SER A 412 -20.10 -5.59 -12.17
C SER A 412 -20.74 -5.77 -13.56
N LEU A 413 -20.40 -6.85 -14.26
CA LEU A 413 -20.90 -7.25 -15.59
C LEU A 413 -22.02 -8.28 -15.48
N ARG A 414 -22.73 -8.55 -16.59
CA ARG A 414 -23.72 -9.65 -16.65
C ARG A 414 -23.02 -11.01 -16.65
N ALA A 415 -23.68 -12.04 -16.11
CA ALA A 415 -23.17 -13.41 -16.19
C ALA A 415 -23.28 -13.94 -17.63
N GLY A 416 -22.33 -14.78 -18.04
CA GLY A 416 -22.24 -15.36 -19.38
C GLY A 416 -21.66 -14.42 -20.46
N THR A 417 -21.29 -13.20 -20.09
CA THR A 417 -20.64 -12.24 -21.01
C THR A 417 -19.20 -12.67 -21.31
N THR A 418 -18.63 -12.10 -22.37
CA THR A 418 -17.23 -12.34 -22.73
C THR A 418 -16.40 -11.09 -22.45
N VAL A 419 -15.23 -11.29 -21.84
CA VAL A 419 -14.22 -10.25 -21.62
C VAL A 419 -12.97 -10.59 -22.42
N VAL A 420 -12.48 -9.64 -23.20
CA VAL A 420 -11.18 -9.76 -23.89
C VAL A 420 -10.07 -9.51 -22.89
N THR A 421 -9.05 -10.37 -22.87
CA THR A 421 -7.88 -10.17 -22.00
C THR A 421 -6.57 -10.24 -22.77
N SER A 422 -5.65 -9.31 -22.47
CA SER A 422 -4.30 -9.28 -23.04
C SER A 422 -3.25 -9.00 -21.98
N ARG A 423 -1.98 -9.09 -22.38
CA ARG A 423 -0.85 -8.62 -21.58
C ARG A 423 0.29 -8.12 -22.46
N ASP A 424 1.26 -7.46 -21.83
CA ASP A 424 2.59 -7.30 -22.42
C ASP A 424 3.42 -8.58 -22.30
N SER A 425 4.70 -8.54 -22.69
CA SER A 425 5.57 -9.72 -22.71
C SER A 425 6.04 -10.21 -21.33
N SER A 426 5.83 -9.40 -20.29
CA SER A 426 6.46 -9.59 -18.99
C SER A 426 5.99 -10.84 -18.25
N ARG A 427 6.88 -11.38 -17.41
CA ARG A 427 6.56 -12.53 -16.55
C ARG A 427 5.54 -12.16 -15.47
N ALA A 428 5.64 -10.95 -14.92
CA ALA A 428 4.71 -10.43 -13.93
C ALA A 428 3.29 -10.36 -14.50
N ALA A 429 3.10 -9.69 -15.65
CA ALA A 429 1.79 -9.62 -16.30
C ALA A 429 1.25 -11.00 -16.69
N ARG A 430 2.11 -11.93 -17.12
CA ARG A 430 1.72 -13.32 -17.42
C ARG A 430 1.16 -14.06 -16.20
N MET A 431 1.82 -13.95 -15.05
CA MET A 431 1.35 -14.55 -13.80
C MET A 431 0.00 -13.94 -13.39
N LEU A 432 -0.07 -12.61 -13.32
CA LEU A 432 -1.25 -11.89 -12.86
C LEU A 432 -2.45 -12.10 -13.77
N LYS A 433 -2.25 -12.16 -15.09
CA LYS A 433 -3.33 -12.44 -16.04
C LYS A 433 -3.99 -13.79 -15.78
N ARG A 434 -3.21 -14.83 -15.47
CA ARG A 434 -3.77 -16.15 -15.17
C ARG A 434 -4.67 -16.11 -13.93
N ALA A 435 -4.24 -15.41 -12.88
CA ALA A 435 -5.04 -15.22 -11.68
C ALA A 435 -6.30 -14.38 -11.97
N PHE A 436 -6.16 -13.33 -12.78
CA PHE A 436 -7.26 -12.48 -13.20
C PHE A 436 -8.31 -13.26 -13.99
N MET A 437 -7.91 -14.07 -14.98
CA MET A 437 -8.82 -14.92 -15.76
C MET A 437 -9.54 -15.95 -14.88
N ALA A 438 -8.84 -16.55 -13.90
CA ALA A 438 -9.48 -17.44 -12.94
C ALA A 438 -10.59 -16.73 -12.13
N GLY A 439 -10.35 -15.48 -11.72
CA GLY A 439 -11.35 -14.65 -11.04
C GLY A 439 -12.58 -14.36 -11.92
N LEU A 440 -12.36 -14.01 -13.21
CA LEU A 440 -13.45 -13.81 -14.17
C LEU A 440 -14.32 -15.06 -14.32
N ASN A 441 -13.70 -16.20 -14.60
CA ASN A 441 -14.41 -17.46 -14.85
C ASN A 441 -15.17 -17.95 -13.61
N SER A 442 -14.59 -17.77 -12.41
CA SER A 442 -15.24 -18.13 -11.14
C SER A 442 -16.53 -17.34 -10.86
N SER A 443 -16.68 -16.19 -11.54
CA SER A 443 -17.85 -15.32 -11.48
C SER A 443 -18.78 -15.49 -12.70
N GLY A 444 -18.57 -16.54 -13.50
CA GLY A 444 -19.39 -16.88 -14.67
C GLY A 444 -19.19 -15.96 -15.87
N VAL A 445 -18.01 -15.35 -16.04
CA VAL A 445 -17.66 -14.55 -17.22
C VAL A 445 -16.71 -15.36 -18.11
N ASN A 446 -16.98 -15.39 -19.41
CA ASN A 446 -16.12 -16.02 -20.40
C ASN A 446 -14.93 -15.11 -20.74
N VAL A 447 -13.81 -15.71 -21.10
CA VAL A 447 -12.58 -14.99 -21.46
C VAL A 447 -12.20 -15.29 -22.90
N LEU A 448 -11.93 -14.21 -23.65
CA LEU A 448 -11.24 -14.27 -24.93
C LEU A 448 -9.80 -13.80 -24.74
N ASP A 449 -8.86 -14.74 -24.63
CA ASP A 449 -7.46 -14.51 -24.28
C ASP A 449 -6.61 -14.25 -25.54
N LEU A 450 -6.10 -13.02 -25.70
CA LEU A 450 -5.20 -12.62 -26.80
C LEU A 450 -3.72 -12.93 -26.56
N GLU A 451 -3.40 -13.55 -25.43
CA GLU A 451 -2.05 -13.76 -24.93
C GLU A 451 -1.23 -12.46 -24.87
N VAL A 452 -0.22 -12.34 -25.73
CA VAL A 452 0.57 -11.11 -25.94
C VAL A 452 -0.13 -10.30 -27.03
N ALA A 453 -0.54 -9.08 -26.72
CA ALA A 453 -1.07 -8.15 -27.73
C ALA A 453 -0.61 -6.72 -27.42
N THR A 454 -0.94 -5.76 -28.28
CA THR A 454 -0.82 -4.33 -27.98
C THR A 454 -2.12 -3.82 -27.34
N VAL A 455 -2.10 -2.65 -26.71
CA VAL A 455 -3.34 -2.06 -26.17
C VAL A 455 -4.36 -1.78 -27.29
N PRO A 456 -3.98 -1.21 -28.45
CA PRO A 456 -4.93 -0.98 -29.55
C PRO A 456 -5.58 -2.25 -30.09
N VAL A 457 -4.83 -3.35 -30.26
CA VAL A 457 -5.40 -4.64 -30.69
C VAL A 457 -6.43 -5.16 -29.69
N THR A 458 -6.16 -4.96 -28.40
CA THR A 458 -7.07 -5.35 -27.32
C THR A 458 -8.37 -4.55 -27.39
N ARG A 459 -8.27 -3.22 -27.48
CA ARG A 459 -9.44 -2.33 -27.63
C ARG A 459 -10.23 -2.63 -28.91
N PHE A 460 -9.55 -2.90 -30.02
CA PHE A 460 -10.19 -3.27 -31.29
C PHE A 460 -11.04 -4.54 -31.15
N LEU A 461 -10.52 -5.57 -30.47
CA LEU A 461 -11.27 -6.82 -30.27
C LEU A 461 -12.37 -6.70 -29.20
N THR A 462 -12.22 -5.79 -28.25
CA THR A 462 -13.28 -5.49 -27.28
C THR A 462 -14.55 -4.97 -27.97
N ARG A 463 -14.42 -4.24 -29.08
CA ARG A 463 -15.54 -3.71 -29.87
C ARG A 463 -16.27 -4.75 -30.72
N THR A 464 -15.92 -6.03 -30.61
CA THR A 464 -16.63 -7.09 -31.34
C THR A 464 -17.97 -7.38 -30.66
N PRO A 465 -19.05 -7.70 -31.41
CA PRO A 465 -20.40 -7.84 -30.84
C PRO A 465 -20.58 -8.91 -29.75
N GLN A 466 -19.60 -9.79 -29.56
CA GLN A 466 -19.63 -10.89 -28.60
C GLN A 466 -18.97 -10.54 -27.26
N VAL A 467 -18.36 -9.37 -27.16
CA VAL A 467 -17.54 -8.91 -26.02
C VAL A 467 -18.23 -7.72 -25.35
N GLU A 468 -18.22 -7.69 -24.01
CA GLU A 468 -18.84 -6.61 -23.21
C GLU A 468 -17.80 -5.73 -22.51
N ALA A 469 -16.54 -6.18 -22.42
CA ALA A 469 -15.46 -5.42 -21.81
C ALA A 469 -14.07 -5.96 -22.17
N GLY A 470 -13.03 -5.17 -21.90
CA GLY A 470 -11.63 -5.56 -22.12
C GLY A 470 -10.76 -5.34 -20.90
N VAL A 471 -9.69 -6.12 -20.76
CA VAL A 471 -8.66 -5.94 -19.73
C VAL A 471 -7.28 -6.17 -20.31
N THR A 472 -6.32 -5.33 -19.95
CA THR A 472 -4.90 -5.58 -20.24
C THR A 472 -4.05 -5.44 -18.98
N ILE A 473 -3.08 -6.35 -18.80
CA ILE A 473 -2.12 -6.31 -17.69
C ILE A 473 -0.71 -6.10 -18.24
N ARG A 474 0.01 -5.10 -17.74
CA ARG A 474 1.31 -4.68 -18.29
C ARG A 474 2.23 -4.15 -17.21
N LEU A 475 3.52 -4.02 -17.51
CA LEU A 475 4.42 -3.19 -16.70
C LEU A 475 4.01 -1.71 -16.81
N VAL A 476 4.28 -0.94 -15.77
CA VAL A 476 4.13 0.53 -15.80
C VAL A 476 5.30 1.12 -16.58
N ASP A 477 5.03 2.07 -17.47
CA ASP A 477 6.09 2.75 -18.21
C ASP A 477 6.97 3.59 -17.27
N GLY A 478 8.28 3.45 -17.39
CA GLY A 478 9.25 4.09 -16.49
C GLY A 478 9.44 3.39 -15.13
N ASP A 479 8.59 2.42 -14.77
CA ASP A 479 8.74 1.60 -13.56
C ASP A 479 8.60 0.10 -13.88
N PRO A 480 9.72 -0.58 -14.18
CA PRO A 480 9.70 -2.00 -14.56
C PRO A 480 9.38 -2.94 -13.39
N GLN A 481 9.35 -2.45 -12.15
CA GLN A 481 8.97 -3.24 -10.98
C GLN A 481 7.46 -3.18 -10.71
N SER A 482 6.77 -2.19 -11.28
CA SER A 482 5.33 -2.03 -11.13
C SER A 482 4.55 -2.59 -12.33
N VAL A 483 3.31 -2.96 -12.05
CA VAL A 483 2.34 -3.42 -13.03
C VAL A 483 1.07 -2.59 -12.95
N VAL A 484 0.32 -2.54 -14.04
CA VAL A 484 -1.00 -1.93 -14.11
C VAL A 484 -1.99 -2.90 -14.78
N ILE A 485 -3.19 -2.98 -14.19
CA ILE A 485 -4.37 -3.63 -14.75
C ILE A 485 -5.29 -2.52 -15.28
N ARG A 486 -5.43 -2.42 -16.61
CA ARG A 486 -6.28 -1.44 -17.28
C ARG A 486 -7.57 -2.11 -17.74
N PHE A 487 -8.68 -1.38 -17.66
CA PHE A 487 -10.03 -1.89 -17.91
C PHE A 487 -10.70 -1.05 -18.99
N PHE A 488 -11.38 -1.72 -19.91
CA PHE A 488 -12.06 -1.11 -21.04
C PHE A 488 -13.54 -1.47 -21.06
N ASP A 489 -14.39 -0.54 -21.48
CA ASP A 489 -15.81 -0.79 -21.77
C ASP A 489 -16.00 -1.50 -23.12
N ASP A 490 -17.25 -1.73 -23.52
CA ASP A 490 -17.64 -2.39 -24.76
C ASP A 490 -17.27 -1.59 -26.03
N ASP A 491 -17.12 -0.27 -25.91
CA ASP A 491 -16.59 0.59 -26.97
C ASP A 491 -15.06 0.56 -27.05
N GLY A 492 -14.40 -0.19 -26.15
CA GLY A 492 -12.96 -0.28 -26.07
C GLY A 492 -12.30 0.98 -25.50
N LEU A 493 -13.07 1.85 -24.83
CA LEU A 493 -12.59 3.05 -24.14
C LEU A 493 -12.21 2.72 -22.70
N ASP A 494 -11.45 3.59 -22.03
CA ASP A 494 -11.19 3.43 -20.59
C ASP A 494 -12.49 3.53 -19.78
N ILE A 495 -12.69 2.63 -18.81
CA ILE A 495 -13.91 2.64 -18.00
C ILE A 495 -14.14 3.98 -17.27
N ALA A 496 -15.39 4.43 -17.27
CA ALA A 496 -15.79 5.67 -16.62
C ALA A 496 -15.59 5.63 -15.08
N PRO A 497 -15.43 6.79 -14.42
CA PRO A 497 -15.28 6.87 -12.96
C PRO A 497 -16.40 6.17 -12.16
N GLU A 498 -17.64 6.18 -12.67
CA GLU A 498 -18.78 5.51 -12.06
C GLU A 498 -18.62 3.98 -12.04
N ALA A 499 -18.06 3.42 -13.13
CA ALA A 499 -17.75 2.01 -13.23
C ALA A 499 -16.59 1.65 -12.29
N LYS A 500 -15.52 2.46 -12.24
CA LYS A 500 -14.42 2.30 -11.26
C LYS A 500 -14.96 2.22 -9.83
N ARG A 501 -15.75 3.21 -9.39
CA ARG A 501 -16.38 3.22 -8.04
C ARG A 501 -17.33 2.06 -7.79
N LYS A 502 -17.99 1.52 -8.82
CA LYS A 502 -18.83 0.32 -8.69
C LYS A 502 -17.96 -0.90 -8.38
N ILE A 503 -16.85 -1.07 -9.10
CA ILE A 503 -15.90 -2.16 -8.90
C ILE A 503 -15.23 -2.04 -7.53
N GLU A 504 -14.78 -0.83 -7.13
CA GLU A 504 -14.18 -0.58 -5.80
C GLU A 504 -15.13 -0.97 -4.68
N ARG A 505 -16.40 -0.53 -4.74
CA ARG A 505 -17.38 -0.90 -3.71
C ARG A 505 -17.63 -2.40 -3.61
N LEU A 506 -17.60 -3.13 -4.74
CA LEU A 506 -17.72 -4.59 -4.75
C LEU A 506 -16.47 -5.25 -4.16
N PHE A 507 -15.30 -4.70 -4.46
CA PHE A 507 -14.02 -5.13 -3.94
C PHE A 507 -13.91 -4.93 -2.42
N ASP A 508 -14.18 -3.72 -1.92
CA ASP A 508 -14.07 -3.36 -0.50
C ASP A 508 -15.03 -4.15 0.39
N ARG A 509 -16.21 -4.49 -0.15
CA ARG A 509 -17.22 -5.30 0.54
C ARG A 509 -17.01 -6.80 0.40
N GLU A 510 -16.04 -7.21 -0.42
CA GLU A 510 -15.85 -8.59 -0.87
C GLU A 510 -17.14 -9.24 -1.41
N ASP A 511 -18.01 -8.44 -2.04
CA ASP A 511 -19.30 -8.86 -2.56
C ASP A 511 -19.13 -9.39 -3.99
N PHE A 512 -18.69 -10.65 -4.09
CA PHE A 512 -18.37 -11.31 -5.35
C PHE A 512 -19.45 -12.30 -5.76
N ARG A 513 -19.91 -12.20 -7.02
CA ARG A 513 -20.75 -13.23 -7.63
C ARG A 513 -19.96 -14.54 -7.72
N ARG A 514 -20.50 -15.59 -7.11
CA ARG A 514 -20.01 -16.97 -7.29
C ARG A 514 -21.07 -17.77 -8.02
N VAL A 515 -20.65 -18.57 -8.99
CA VAL A 515 -21.54 -19.37 -9.83
C VAL A 515 -21.37 -20.86 -9.54
N PHE A 516 -22.35 -21.69 -9.93
CA PHE A 516 -22.23 -23.14 -9.79
C PHE A 516 -21.21 -23.70 -10.78
N ALA A 517 -20.73 -24.92 -10.55
CA ALA A 517 -19.70 -25.55 -11.37
C ALA A 517 -20.03 -25.60 -12.88
N ALA A 518 -21.32 -25.74 -13.23
CA ALA A 518 -21.78 -25.78 -14.62
C ALA A 518 -21.86 -24.39 -15.29
N GLU A 519 -21.73 -23.32 -14.51
CA GLU A 519 -21.85 -21.92 -14.94
C GLU A 519 -20.51 -21.18 -14.93
N ILE A 520 -19.41 -21.86 -14.58
CA ILE A 520 -18.05 -21.33 -14.66
C ILE A 520 -17.77 -20.95 -16.11
N GLY A 521 -17.24 -19.73 -16.31
CA GLY A 521 -16.93 -19.22 -17.65
C GLY A 521 -15.82 -20.02 -18.35
N ASP A 522 -15.81 -19.96 -19.68
CA ASP A 522 -14.82 -20.65 -20.53
C ASP A 522 -13.67 -19.72 -20.93
N ILE A 523 -12.53 -20.29 -21.37
CA ILE A 523 -11.38 -19.56 -21.93
C ILE A 523 -11.20 -19.98 -23.39
N SER A 524 -11.21 -19.00 -24.29
CA SER A 524 -10.97 -19.21 -25.71
C SER A 524 -9.86 -18.31 -26.23
N PHE A 525 -9.18 -18.75 -27.30
CA PHE A 525 -8.04 -18.06 -27.91
C PHE A 525 -8.37 -17.74 -29.38
N PRO A 526 -8.51 -16.45 -29.77
CA PRO A 526 -8.91 -16.09 -31.12
C PRO A 526 -7.75 -16.28 -32.11
N ALA A 527 -7.86 -17.27 -32.99
CA ALA A 527 -6.79 -17.64 -33.92
C ALA A 527 -6.43 -16.59 -34.98
N ARG A 528 -7.33 -15.63 -35.28
CA ARG A 528 -7.14 -14.61 -36.35
C ARG A 528 -7.26 -13.16 -35.86
N ALA A 529 -7.00 -12.94 -34.57
CA ALA A 529 -7.10 -11.63 -33.92
C ALA A 529 -6.24 -10.56 -34.60
N LEU A 530 -4.97 -10.88 -34.85
CA LEU A 530 -4.00 -9.93 -35.42
C LEU A 530 -4.26 -9.65 -36.90
N GLU A 531 -4.70 -10.66 -37.64
CA GLU A 531 -5.09 -10.54 -39.04
C GLU A 531 -6.33 -9.68 -39.20
N ALA A 532 -7.34 -9.86 -38.34
CA ALA A 532 -8.57 -9.07 -38.36
C ALA A 532 -8.28 -7.58 -38.12
N TYR A 533 -7.43 -7.27 -37.13
CA TYR A 533 -6.96 -5.90 -36.90
C TYR A 533 -6.22 -5.34 -38.12
N SER A 534 -5.25 -6.10 -38.67
CA SER A 534 -4.44 -5.66 -39.82
C SER A 534 -5.27 -5.43 -41.07
N GLU A 535 -6.24 -6.30 -41.33
CA GLU A 535 -7.14 -6.21 -42.47
C GLU A 535 -8.10 -5.02 -42.33
N SER A 536 -8.67 -4.83 -41.14
CA SER A 536 -9.54 -3.69 -40.85
C SER A 536 -8.77 -2.37 -40.98
N LEU A 537 -7.57 -2.24 -40.41
CA LEU A 537 -6.77 -1.02 -40.54
C LEU A 537 -6.32 -0.78 -41.99
N GLY A 538 -5.91 -1.84 -42.71
CA GLY A 538 -5.55 -1.71 -44.12
C GLY A 538 -6.72 -1.28 -45.01
N SER A 539 -7.96 -1.50 -44.57
CA SER A 539 -9.17 -1.09 -45.31
C SER A 539 -9.57 0.36 -45.09
N THR A 540 -9.02 1.05 -44.08
CA THR A 540 -9.33 2.46 -43.81
C THR A 540 -8.48 3.45 -44.60
N VAL A 541 -7.56 2.95 -45.45
CA VAL A 541 -6.51 3.75 -46.11
C VAL A 541 -6.52 3.49 -47.62
N ASP A 542 -6.26 4.54 -48.41
CA ASP A 542 -6.08 4.44 -49.86
C ASP A 542 -4.78 3.71 -50.24
N LEU A 543 -4.86 2.37 -50.23
CA LEU A 543 -3.76 1.46 -50.57
C LEU A 543 -3.10 1.78 -51.93
N PRO A 544 -3.84 2.00 -53.05
CA PRO A 544 -3.25 2.44 -54.31
C PRO A 544 -2.35 3.68 -54.20
N THR A 545 -2.84 4.73 -53.54
CA THR A 545 -2.11 6.00 -53.40
C THR A 545 -0.84 5.84 -52.57
N VAL A 546 -0.91 5.14 -51.43
CA VAL A 546 0.26 4.89 -50.58
C VAL A 546 1.29 4.00 -51.29
N ARG A 547 0.87 2.95 -51.98
CA ARG A 547 1.78 2.07 -52.74
C ARG A 547 2.50 2.81 -53.86
N ALA A 548 1.83 3.76 -54.52
CA ALA A 548 2.44 4.56 -55.57
C ALA A 548 3.58 5.45 -55.05
N ALA A 549 3.51 5.90 -53.79
CA ALA A 549 4.53 6.72 -53.15
C ALA A 549 5.82 5.96 -52.81
N LYS A 550 5.79 4.61 -52.73
CA LYS A 550 6.96 3.74 -52.47
C LYS A 550 7.80 4.20 -51.28
N PHE A 551 7.15 4.35 -50.13
CA PHE A 551 7.82 4.80 -48.92
C PHE A 551 8.97 3.90 -48.51
N LYS A 552 10.04 4.52 -48.00
CA LYS A 552 11.18 3.84 -47.38
C LYS A 552 11.22 4.30 -45.93
N LEU A 553 11.14 3.38 -44.98
CA LEU A 553 10.88 3.67 -43.57
C LEU A 553 11.97 3.08 -42.68
N VAL A 554 12.28 3.76 -41.58
CA VAL A 554 12.99 3.17 -40.44
C VAL A 554 12.01 3.11 -39.28
N VAL A 555 11.75 1.92 -38.75
CA VAL A 555 10.74 1.73 -37.69
C VAL A 555 11.35 0.98 -36.52
N ASP A 556 11.40 1.61 -35.34
CA ASP A 556 11.73 0.96 -34.09
C ASP A 556 10.47 0.47 -33.39
N TYR A 557 10.41 -0.84 -33.14
CA TYR A 557 9.29 -1.50 -32.48
C TYR A 557 9.46 -1.58 -30.96
N SER A 558 10.58 -1.08 -30.41
CA SER A 558 10.86 -1.02 -28.96
C SER A 558 10.67 -2.35 -28.23
N PHE A 559 10.97 -3.46 -28.91
CA PHE A 559 10.73 -4.82 -28.45
C PHE A 559 9.26 -5.14 -28.05
N GLY A 560 8.32 -4.34 -28.57
CA GLY A 560 6.89 -4.40 -28.28
C GLY A 560 6.11 -5.37 -29.17
N ALA A 561 4.85 -5.61 -28.81
CA ALA A 561 3.98 -6.53 -29.54
C ALA A 561 3.53 -5.99 -30.92
N THR A 562 3.75 -4.71 -31.20
CA THR A 562 3.47 -4.09 -32.50
C THR A 562 4.24 -4.77 -33.63
N ALA A 563 5.38 -5.38 -33.33
CA ALA A 563 6.19 -6.17 -34.26
C ALA A 563 5.43 -7.38 -34.87
N PHE A 564 4.33 -7.85 -34.25
CA PHE A 564 3.53 -8.94 -34.80
C PHE A 564 2.56 -8.51 -35.92
N VAL A 565 2.23 -7.21 -35.98
CA VAL A 565 1.16 -6.69 -36.83
C VAL A 565 1.72 -5.76 -37.90
N LEU A 566 2.47 -4.74 -37.46
CA LEU A 566 2.85 -3.61 -38.29
C LEU A 566 3.79 -3.96 -39.46
N PRO A 567 4.79 -4.86 -39.34
CA PRO A 567 5.61 -5.25 -40.49
C PRO A 567 4.79 -5.82 -41.66
N THR A 568 3.80 -6.67 -41.35
CA THR A 568 2.91 -7.26 -42.35
C THR A 568 2.03 -6.20 -43.01
N LEU A 569 1.53 -5.23 -42.21
CA LEU A 569 0.73 -4.13 -42.71
C LEU A 569 1.53 -3.19 -43.62
N LEU A 570 2.73 -2.79 -43.21
CA LEU A 570 3.63 -1.95 -44.02
C LEU A 570 4.06 -2.66 -45.32
N GLY A 571 4.29 -3.97 -45.26
CA GLY A 571 4.52 -4.78 -46.46
C GLY A 571 3.33 -4.77 -47.42
N LYS A 572 2.10 -4.85 -46.92
CA LYS A 572 0.87 -4.69 -47.73
C LYS A 572 0.76 -3.28 -48.33
N LEU A 573 1.24 -2.24 -47.65
CA LEU A 573 1.30 -0.87 -48.14
C LEU A 573 2.41 -0.66 -49.19
N GLY A 574 3.25 -1.66 -49.45
CA GLY A 574 4.34 -1.58 -50.42
C GLY A 574 5.53 -0.74 -49.95
N ALA A 575 5.66 -0.54 -48.64
CA ALA A 575 6.78 0.19 -48.05
C ALA A 575 8.04 -0.70 -47.94
N ASP A 576 9.21 -0.10 -48.19
CA ASP A 576 10.52 -0.68 -47.89
C ASP A 576 10.91 -0.33 -46.46
N VAL A 577 10.93 -1.31 -45.55
CA VAL A 577 11.03 -1.07 -44.10
C VAL A 577 12.33 -1.64 -43.53
N LEU A 578 13.13 -0.76 -42.94
CA LEU A 578 14.23 -1.12 -42.06
C LEU A 578 13.71 -1.18 -40.61
N GLY A 579 13.49 -2.41 -40.12
CA GLY A 579 13.02 -2.64 -38.75
C GLY A 579 14.16 -2.62 -37.73
N VAL A 580 13.94 -1.89 -36.63
CA VAL A 580 14.82 -1.83 -35.45
C VAL A 580 14.08 -2.49 -34.28
N ASN A 581 14.77 -3.33 -33.52
CA ASN A 581 14.20 -4.10 -32.40
C ASN A 581 12.87 -4.85 -32.70
N PRO A 582 12.73 -5.57 -33.83
CA PRO A 582 11.44 -6.09 -34.33
C PRO A 582 11.00 -7.41 -33.68
N TYR A 583 11.32 -7.65 -32.40
CA TYR A 583 10.95 -8.87 -31.70
C TYR A 583 10.67 -8.60 -30.23
N ILE A 584 9.89 -9.47 -29.60
CA ILE A 584 9.47 -9.25 -28.22
C ILE A 584 10.55 -9.65 -27.21
N SER A 585 10.87 -8.74 -26.29
CA SER A 585 11.82 -8.99 -25.21
C SER A 585 11.52 -8.10 -24.00
N THR A 586 11.16 -8.72 -22.86
CA THR A 586 10.91 -7.97 -21.62
C THR A 586 12.18 -7.31 -21.08
N VAL A 587 13.31 -8.04 -21.09
CA VAL A 587 14.58 -7.52 -20.54
C VAL A 587 15.04 -6.30 -21.32
N GLN A 588 15.02 -6.40 -22.65
CA GLN A 588 15.43 -5.27 -23.48
C GLN A 588 14.43 -4.13 -23.43
N ARG A 589 13.11 -4.38 -23.40
CA ARG A 589 12.08 -3.33 -23.19
C ARG A 589 12.43 -2.45 -21.98
N ILE A 590 12.85 -3.07 -20.87
CA ILE A 590 13.18 -2.35 -19.62
C ILE A 590 14.43 -1.46 -19.79
N GLU A 591 15.36 -1.86 -20.65
CA GLU A 591 16.63 -1.16 -20.88
C GLU A 591 16.53 -0.08 -21.99
N VAL A 592 15.47 -0.08 -22.81
CA VAL A 592 15.31 0.91 -23.88
C VAL A 592 15.01 2.28 -23.31
N ASP A 593 15.90 3.22 -23.60
CA ASP A 593 15.71 4.65 -23.42
C ASP A 593 15.16 5.28 -24.72
N LEU A 594 14.11 6.10 -24.60
CA LEU A 594 13.42 6.71 -25.74
C LEU A 594 14.34 7.69 -26.48
N GLU A 595 15.12 8.51 -25.77
CA GLU A 595 16.03 9.47 -26.42
C GLU A 595 17.08 8.73 -27.27
N SER A 596 17.68 7.68 -26.71
CA SER A 596 18.62 6.80 -27.40
C SER A 596 18.01 6.13 -28.63
N ALA A 597 16.76 5.68 -28.55
CA ALA A 597 16.04 5.08 -29.68
C ALA A 597 15.80 6.11 -30.79
N LEU A 598 15.36 7.32 -30.45
CA LEU A 598 15.13 8.42 -31.40
C LEU A 598 16.42 8.84 -32.09
N GLU A 599 17.53 8.96 -31.37
CA GLU A 599 18.85 9.27 -31.95
C GLU A 599 19.32 8.17 -32.91
N ASN A 600 19.09 6.90 -32.54
CA ASN A 600 19.46 5.77 -33.39
C ASN A 600 18.65 5.76 -34.68
N VAL A 601 17.32 5.91 -34.59
CA VAL A 601 16.44 5.99 -35.77
C VAL A 601 16.81 7.21 -36.63
N SER A 602 17.05 8.38 -36.03
CA SER A 602 17.54 9.57 -36.73
C SER A 602 18.81 9.31 -37.54
N ARG A 603 19.78 8.58 -36.97
CA ARG A 603 21.02 8.21 -37.66
C ARG A 603 20.76 7.27 -38.83
N LEU A 604 19.88 6.29 -38.65
CA LEU A 604 19.51 5.31 -39.66
C LEU A 604 18.71 5.92 -40.81
N VAL A 605 17.82 6.88 -40.53
CA VAL A 605 17.09 7.63 -41.56
C VAL A 605 18.08 8.36 -42.45
N ARG A 606 19.03 9.10 -41.87
CA ARG A 606 20.08 9.82 -42.61
C ARG A 606 20.98 8.91 -43.43
N SER A 607 21.40 7.78 -42.88
CA SER A 607 22.34 6.88 -43.56
C SER A 607 21.68 6.04 -44.67
N SER A 608 20.41 5.67 -44.49
CA SER A 608 19.68 4.86 -45.47
C SER A 608 18.95 5.70 -46.52
N GLY A 609 18.78 7.01 -46.30
CA GLY A 609 17.95 7.87 -47.15
C GLY A 609 16.47 7.49 -47.06
N ALA A 610 16.00 7.11 -45.86
CA ALA A 610 14.60 6.81 -45.64
C ALA A 610 13.75 8.09 -45.71
N HIS A 611 12.50 7.94 -46.16
CA HIS A 611 11.53 9.04 -46.27
C HIS A 611 10.92 9.43 -44.92
N LEU A 612 10.96 8.53 -43.93
CA LEU A 612 10.38 8.73 -42.60
C LEU A 612 11.01 7.76 -41.60
N GLY A 613 11.24 8.21 -40.37
CA GLY A 613 11.51 7.37 -39.22
C GLY A 613 10.36 7.39 -38.21
N ALA A 614 10.14 6.27 -37.53
CA ALA A 614 9.16 6.13 -36.48
C ALA A 614 9.72 5.31 -35.30
N VAL A 615 9.46 5.77 -34.08
CA VAL A 615 9.64 4.98 -32.86
C VAL A 615 8.27 4.79 -32.24
N LEU A 616 7.89 3.53 -31.99
CA LEU A 616 6.63 3.20 -31.33
C LEU A 616 6.91 2.82 -29.88
N ASP A 617 6.01 3.18 -28.97
CA ASP A 617 6.08 2.66 -27.62
C ASP A 617 5.81 1.13 -27.60
N PRO A 618 6.28 0.41 -26.56
CA PRO A 618 6.10 -1.05 -26.49
C PRO A 618 4.63 -1.49 -26.44
N ASP A 619 3.75 -0.62 -25.95
CA ASP A 619 2.32 -0.88 -25.78
C ASP A 619 1.48 -0.54 -27.02
N GLY A 620 2.04 0.21 -27.97
CA GLY A 620 1.48 0.53 -29.28
C GLY A 620 0.54 1.74 -29.31
N GLU A 621 0.50 2.57 -28.26
CA GLU A 621 -0.38 3.75 -28.16
C GLU A 621 0.32 5.04 -28.65
N HIS A 622 1.64 5.15 -28.51
CA HIS A 622 2.40 6.38 -28.82
C HIS A 622 3.33 6.22 -30.03
N LEU A 623 3.41 7.29 -30.83
CA LEU A 623 4.21 7.37 -32.04
C LEU A 623 5.10 8.62 -32.01
N TYR A 624 6.41 8.41 -32.15
CA TYR A 624 7.39 9.48 -32.24
C TYR A 624 7.99 9.51 -33.65
N LEU A 625 8.07 10.70 -34.23
CA LEU A 625 8.36 10.89 -35.65
C LEU A 625 9.74 11.50 -35.90
N ILE A 626 10.39 11.00 -36.94
CA ILE A 626 11.64 11.53 -37.46
C ILE A 626 11.42 11.83 -38.94
N ASP A 627 11.69 13.06 -39.37
CA ASP A 627 11.53 13.43 -40.78
C ASP A 627 12.63 12.85 -41.69
N ASP A 628 12.46 13.01 -43.00
CA ASP A 628 13.40 12.61 -44.05
C ASP A 628 14.80 13.26 -43.95
N THR A 629 14.95 14.32 -43.16
CA THR A 629 16.27 14.94 -42.88
C THR A 629 16.96 14.33 -41.66
N GLY A 630 16.26 13.46 -40.93
CA GLY A 630 16.70 12.88 -39.67
C GLY A 630 16.45 13.77 -38.45
N HIS A 631 15.62 14.80 -38.56
CA HIS A 631 15.24 15.62 -37.40
C HIS A 631 14.19 14.89 -36.59
N VAL A 632 14.41 14.80 -35.29
CA VAL A 632 13.44 14.25 -34.33
C VAL A 632 12.42 15.34 -34.04
N LEU A 633 11.16 15.10 -34.40
CA LEU A 633 10.09 16.07 -34.13
C LEU A 633 9.75 16.03 -32.64
N SER A 634 9.66 17.20 -32.02
CA SER A 634 9.04 17.35 -30.71
C SER A 634 7.57 16.93 -30.72
N ALA A 635 6.98 16.71 -29.55
CA ALA A 635 5.56 16.35 -29.45
C ALA A 635 4.63 17.42 -30.08
N ASP A 636 4.97 18.70 -29.92
CA ASP A 636 4.22 19.80 -30.54
C ASP A 636 4.41 19.84 -32.06
N GLU A 637 5.63 19.67 -32.58
CA GLU A 637 5.87 19.60 -34.02
C GLU A 637 5.14 18.41 -34.65
N SER A 638 5.19 17.23 -34.02
CA SER A 638 4.50 16.03 -34.50
C SER A 638 2.99 16.24 -34.54
N ARG A 639 2.41 16.82 -33.47
CA ARG A 639 0.98 17.12 -33.40
C ARG A 639 0.55 18.12 -34.46
N LEU A 640 1.28 19.23 -34.60
CA LEU A 640 0.94 20.27 -35.57
C LEU A 640 1.17 19.82 -37.01
N ALA A 641 2.18 18.98 -37.27
CA ALA A 641 2.38 18.35 -38.57
C ALA A 641 1.16 17.47 -38.94
N MET A 642 0.71 16.62 -38.02
CA MET A 642 -0.50 15.81 -38.23
C MET A 642 -1.74 16.69 -38.43
N VAL A 643 -1.97 17.70 -37.59
CA VAL A 643 -3.09 18.65 -37.71
C VAL A 643 -3.07 19.37 -39.06
N SER A 644 -1.90 19.82 -39.52
CA SER A 644 -1.71 20.48 -40.81
C SER A 644 -2.02 19.54 -41.99
N LEU A 645 -1.64 18.27 -41.87
CA LEU A 645 -1.87 17.27 -42.91
C LEU A 645 -3.33 16.83 -43.01
N VAL A 646 -4.01 16.63 -41.87
CA VAL A 646 -5.45 16.28 -41.87
C VAL A 646 -6.32 17.43 -42.35
N ALA A 647 -5.85 18.68 -42.19
CA ALA A 647 -6.51 19.87 -42.72
C ALA A 647 -6.61 19.77 -44.25
N GLY A 648 -7.82 19.49 -44.75
CA GLY A 648 -8.11 19.40 -46.19
C GLY A 648 -8.07 17.99 -46.79
N HIS A 649 -7.74 16.95 -46.01
CA HIS A 649 -7.67 15.56 -46.49
C HIS A 649 -8.60 14.60 -45.73
N MET A 650 -9.36 15.08 -44.75
CA MET A 650 -10.35 14.29 -44.00
C MET A 650 -11.76 14.81 -44.20
N ASP A 651 -12.72 13.88 -44.30
CA ASP A 651 -14.16 14.18 -44.27
C ASP A 651 -14.64 14.35 -42.82
N ALA A 652 -14.26 15.47 -42.20
CA ALA A 652 -14.58 15.79 -40.81
C ALA A 652 -14.64 17.31 -40.58
N ASP A 653 -15.35 17.72 -39.54
CA ASP A 653 -15.49 19.14 -39.18
C ASP A 653 -14.64 19.52 -37.96
N ARG A 654 -14.18 18.51 -37.20
CA ARG A 654 -13.58 18.70 -35.88
C ARG A 654 -12.34 17.85 -35.68
N VAL A 655 -11.37 18.42 -34.97
CA VAL A 655 -10.21 17.73 -34.39
C VAL A 655 -10.26 17.90 -32.87
N ALA A 656 -10.15 16.80 -32.11
CA ALA A 656 -10.16 16.86 -30.66
C ALA A 656 -8.74 17.01 -30.09
N LEU A 657 -8.51 18.04 -29.27
CA LEU A 657 -7.19 18.32 -28.67
C LEU A 657 -7.34 18.74 -27.21
N PRO A 658 -6.45 18.32 -26.29
CA PRO A 658 -6.45 18.79 -24.92
C PRO A 658 -6.34 20.31 -24.78
N VAL A 659 -6.93 20.86 -23.72
CA VAL A 659 -6.99 22.31 -23.45
C VAL A 659 -5.62 22.99 -23.26
N ASN A 660 -4.57 22.21 -22.94
CA ASN A 660 -3.19 22.68 -22.80
C ASN A 660 -2.40 22.76 -24.13
N VAL A 661 -3.01 22.36 -25.26
CA VAL A 661 -2.39 22.45 -26.59
C VAL A 661 -2.43 23.88 -27.12
N SER A 662 -1.42 24.24 -27.93
CA SER A 662 -1.30 25.58 -28.49
C SER A 662 -2.47 26.00 -29.39
N SER A 663 -2.81 27.30 -29.34
CA SER A 663 -3.80 27.94 -30.21
C SER A 663 -3.44 27.90 -31.70
N VAL A 664 -2.17 27.62 -32.02
CA VAL A 664 -1.68 27.43 -33.40
C VAL A 664 -2.48 26.34 -34.13
N ALA A 665 -2.90 25.29 -33.44
CA ALA A 665 -3.68 24.21 -34.06
C ALA A 665 -5.01 24.72 -34.65
N SER A 666 -5.71 25.61 -33.95
CA SER A 666 -6.95 26.21 -34.43
C SER A 666 -6.72 27.03 -35.71
N ARG A 667 -5.64 27.82 -35.74
CA ARG A 667 -5.27 28.64 -36.92
C ARG A 667 -4.91 27.80 -38.15
N LEU A 668 -4.36 26.60 -37.96
CA LEU A 668 -4.07 25.67 -39.06
C LEU A 668 -5.35 25.08 -39.67
N LEU A 669 -6.41 24.93 -38.88
CA LEU A 669 -7.67 24.33 -39.30
C LEU A 669 -8.66 25.35 -39.89
N GLU A 670 -8.59 26.61 -39.46
CA GLU A 670 -9.46 27.71 -39.91
C GLU A 670 -9.62 27.81 -41.44
N PRO A 671 -8.55 27.76 -42.27
CA PRO A 671 -8.67 27.85 -43.73
C PRO A 671 -9.48 26.71 -44.36
N CYS A 672 -9.56 25.56 -43.70
CA CYS A 672 -10.26 24.38 -44.17
C CYS A 672 -11.69 24.26 -43.62
N GLY A 673 -12.15 25.24 -42.83
CA GLY A 673 -13.47 25.22 -42.20
C GLY A 673 -13.61 24.20 -41.07
N MET A 674 -12.50 23.63 -40.59
CA MET A 674 -12.46 22.71 -39.46
C MET A 674 -12.22 23.47 -38.15
N THR A 675 -12.65 22.89 -37.03
CA THR A 675 -12.52 23.50 -35.70
C THR A 675 -11.83 22.56 -34.70
N VAL A 676 -11.17 23.14 -33.70
CA VAL A 676 -10.64 22.37 -32.57
C VAL A 676 -11.73 22.20 -31.52
N GLN A 677 -12.02 20.96 -31.14
CA GLN A 677 -12.78 20.62 -29.95
C GLN A 677 -11.81 20.44 -28.78
N HIS A 678 -11.81 21.39 -27.85
CA HIS A 678 -10.97 21.27 -26.65
C HIS A 678 -11.51 20.22 -25.68
N THR A 679 -10.64 19.34 -25.22
CA THR A 679 -10.96 18.29 -24.24
C THR A 679 -10.24 18.53 -22.92
N LYS A 680 -10.63 17.77 -21.89
CA LYS A 680 -9.77 17.60 -20.72
C LYS A 680 -8.45 16.94 -21.09
N THR A 681 -7.46 17.08 -20.23
CA THR A 681 -6.11 16.52 -20.45
C THR A 681 -6.03 15.02 -20.22
N SER A 682 -7.05 14.41 -19.60
CA SER A 682 -7.09 12.97 -19.40
C SER A 682 -7.29 12.19 -20.71
N THR A 683 -6.63 11.04 -20.81
CA THR A 683 -6.71 10.10 -21.93
C THR A 683 -8.16 9.70 -22.24
N ALA A 684 -8.91 9.31 -21.21
CA ALA A 684 -10.31 8.92 -21.31
C ALA A 684 -11.20 10.04 -21.90
N ALA A 685 -10.97 11.30 -21.55
CA ALA A 685 -11.75 12.41 -22.08
C ALA A 685 -11.44 12.67 -23.56
N LEU A 686 -10.18 12.51 -23.97
CA LEU A 686 -9.79 12.64 -25.37
C LEU A 686 -10.37 11.50 -26.22
N MET A 687 -10.35 10.25 -25.74
CA MET A 687 -10.95 9.11 -26.44
C MET A 687 -12.48 9.23 -26.54
N ALA A 688 -13.13 9.71 -25.48
CA ALA A 688 -14.57 9.97 -25.49
C ALA A 688 -14.94 11.05 -26.54
N ALA A 689 -14.19 12.14 -26.62
CA ALA A 689 -14.37 13.16 -27.65
C ALA A 689 -14.07 12.61 -29.06
N ALA A 690 -13.05 11.77 -29.20
CA ALA A 690 -12.70 11.11 -30.46
C ALA A 690 -13.79 10.14 -30.94
N SER A 691 -14.66 9.65 -30.04
CA SER A 691 -15.81 8.80 -30.39
C SER A 691 -17.02 9.60 -30.88
N GLU A 692 -17.02 10.93 -30.75
CA GLU A 692 -18.11 11.77 -31.22
C GLU A 692 -18.21 11.80 -32.76
N PRO A 693 -19.42 11.86 -33.33
CA PRO A 693 -19.60 12.00 -34.78
C PRO A 693 -18.87 13.23 -35.33
N ARG A 694 -18.29 13.11 -36.54
CA ARG A 694 -17.58 14.21 -37.25
C ARG A 694 -16.28 14.68 -36.61
N VAL A 695 -15.77 14.00 -35.58
CA VAL A 695 -14.38 14.16 -35.13
C VAL A 695 -13.50 13.25 -36.00
N GLY A 696 -12.62 13.85 -36.80
CA GLY A 696 -11.80 13.10 -37.77
C GLY A 696 -10.46 12.67 -37.22
N PHE A 697 -9.96 13.36 -36.20
CA PHE A 697 -8.63 13.14 -35.65
C PHE A 697 -8.58 13.62 -34.20
N ALA A 698 -7.76 12.98 -33.37
CA ALA A 698 -7.43 13.50 -32.06
C ALA A 698 -5.96 13.22 -31.70
N ALA A 699 -5.37 14.07 -30.87
CA ALA A 699 -3.97 13.92 -30.47
C ALA A 699 -3.71 14.45 -29.05
N SER A 700 -2.86 13.75 -28.30
CA SER A 700 -2.47 14.09 -26.94
C SER A 700 -1.25 15.01 -26.88
N GLY A 701 -0.84 15.35 -25.66
CA GLY A 701 0.33 16.19 -25.39
C GLY A 701 1.68 15.51 -25.64
N ASP A 702 1.71 14.18 -25.66
CA ASP A 702 2.87 13.31 -25.42
C ASP A 702 3.13 12.27 -26.53
N GLY A 703 2.56 12.47 -27.73
CA GLY A 703 2.79 11.61 -28.90
C GLY A 703 1.73 10.53 -29.14
N GLY A 704 0.62 10.58 -28.40
CA GLY A 704 -0.56 9.76 -28.64
C GLY A 704 -1.43 10.34 -29.76
N PHE A 705 -1.83 9.50 -30.70
CA PHE A 705 -2.69 9.89 -31.82
C PHE A 705 -3.87 8.92 -31.94
N ILE A 706 -5.04 9.46 -32.28
CA ILE A 706 -6.29 8.70 -32.42
C ILE A 706 -6.81 8.92 -33.84
N VAL A 707 -7.21 7.81 -34.47
CA VAL A 707 -7.83 7.79 -35.80
C VAL A 707 -9.25 7.24 -35.66
N PRO A 708 -10.24 8.11 -35.35
CA PRO A 708 -11.64 7.73 -35.07
C PRO A 708 -12.31 6.83 -36.10
N SER A 709 -11.97 7.00 -37.39
CA SER A 709 -12.51 6.19 -38.49
C SER A 709 -12.16 4.70 -38.37
N PHE A 710 -11.11 4.37 -37.63
CA PHE A 710 -10.70 3.00 -37.33
C PHE A 710 -11.00 2.64 -35.87
N LEU A 711 -10.37 3.34 -34.94
CA LEU A 711 -10.44 3.09 -33.51
C LEU A 711 -10.41 4.45 -32.79
N PRO A 712 -11.44 4.81 -32.00
CA PRO A 712 -11.46 6.06 -31.24
C PRO A 712 -10.60 5.98 -29.96
N ALA A 713 -9.44 5.33 -30.06
CA ALA A 713 -8.44 5.22 -29.00
C ALA A 713 -7.03 5.40 -29.58
N PHE A 714 -6.04 5.56 -28.70
CA PHE A 714 -4.64 5.71 -29.14
C PHE A 714 -4.17 4.48 -29.89
N ASP A 715 -3.54 4.72 -31.04
CA ASP A 715 -3.03 3.66 -31.90
C ASP A 715 -1.89 4.18 -32.79
N ALA A 716 -0.67 3.85 -32.41
CA ALA A 716 0.54 4.25 -33.13
C ALA A 716 0.61 3.65 -34.54
N SER A 717 0.07 2.44 -34.74
CA SER A 717 0.05 1.80 -36.06
C SER A 717 -0.93 2.51 -36.98
N ALA A 718 -2.14 2.81 -36.49
CA ALA A 718 -3.13 3.54 -37.26
C ALA A 718 -2.65 4.96 -37.61
N ALA A 719 -2.03 5.65 -36.65
CA ALA A 719 -1.49 6.98 -36.84
C ALA A 719 -0.35 7.01 -37.88
N LEU A 720 0.56 6.03 -37.85
CA LEU A 720 1.63 5.93 -38.84
C LEU A 720 1.07 5.68 -40.24
N VAL A 721 0.10 4.78 -40.37
CA VAL A 721 -0.50 4.47 -41.68
C VAL A 721 -1.27 5.69 -42.23
N LEU A 722 -2.03 6.39 -41.38
CA LEU A 722 -2.69 7.65 -41.75
C LEU A 722 -1.66 8.70 -42.21
N LEU A 723 -0.56 8.85 -41.49
CA LEU A 723 0.50 9.80 -41.90
C LEU A 723 1.05 9.48 -43.29
N LEU A 724 1.30 8.19 -43.60
CA LEU A 724 1.78 7.78 -44.93
C LEU A 724 0.75 8.12 -46.03
N GLU A 725 -0.53 7.91 -45.76
CA GLU A 725 -1.61 8.30 -46.66
C GLU A 725 -1.62 9.81 -46.92
N LEU A 726 -1.60 10.62 -45.86
CA LEU A 726 -1.64 12.08 -45.97
C LEU A 726 -0.41 12.63 -46.70
N LEU A 727 0.78 12.08 -46.44
CA LEU A 727 2.01 12.46 -47.17
C LEU A 727 1.94 12.09 -48.65
N ALA A 728 1.35 10.92 -48.98
CA ALA A 728 1.19 10.48 -50.36
C ALA A 728 0.16 11.33 -51.12
N GLN A 729 -0.99 11.62 -50.51
CA GLN A 729 -2.03 12.49 -51.08
C GLN A 729 -1.50 13.90 -51.31
N GLY A 730 -0.81 14.47 -50.32
CA GLY A 730 -0.18 15.78 -50.42
C GLY A 730 1.06 15.83 -51.31
N SER A 731 1.55 14.67 -51.79
CA SER A 731 2.83 14.55 -52.53
C SER A 731 3.97 15.35 -51.88
N THR A 732 4.06 15.26 -50.55
CA THR A 732 4.95 16.08 -49.71
C THR A 732 5.85 15.19 -48.83
N THR A 733 6.77 15.81 -48.11
CA THR A 733 7.63 15.15 -47.13
C THR A 733 7.37 15.71 -45.74
N LEU A 734 7.67 14.94 -44.69
CA LEU A 734 7.45 15.40 -43.32
C LEU A 734 8.32 16.62 -42.98
N SER A 735 9.54 16.70 -43.53
CA SER A 735 10.44 17.86 -43.37
C SER A 735 9.81 19.16 -43.90
N LYS A 736 9.20 19.11 -45.09
CA LYS A 736 8.50 20.25 -45.71
C LYS A 736 7.28 20.68 -44.90
N VAL A 737 6.52 19.70 -44.38
CA VAL A 737 5.37 20.00 -43.50
C VAL A 737 5.85 20.71 -42.25
N ARG A 738 6.88 20.18 -41.57
CA ARG A 738 7.48 20.76 -40.36
C ARG A 738 8.00 22.18 -40.62
N GLU A 739 8.73 22.39 -41.71
CA GLU A 739 9.26 23.71 -42.09
C GLU A 739 8.17 24.76 -42.36
N GLY A 740 6.98 24.31 -42.79
CA GLY A 740 5.80 25.15 -42.96
C GLY A 740 5.03 25.46 -41.67
N LEU A 741 5.37 24.85 -40.54
CA LEU A 741 4.64 25.04 -39.29
C LEU A 741 4.92 26.41 -38.66
N PRO A 742 3.89 27.09 -38.12
CA PRO A 742 4.09 28.27 -37.29
C PRO A 742 4.88 27.92 -36.02
N ARG A 743 5.69 28.87 -35.54
CA ARG A 743 6.40 28.71 -34.27
C ARG A 743 5.44 28.74 -33.08
N VAL A 744 5.65 27.84 -32.14
CA VAL A 744 4.92 27.75 -30.87
C VAL A 744 5.83 28.22 -29.74
N HIS A 745 5.27 29.02 -28.84
CA HIS A 745 5.97 29.53 -27.66
C HIS A 745 5.16 29.19 -26.42
N LEU A 746 5.39 27.98 -25.90
CA LEU A 746 4.78 27.48 -24.67
C LEU A 746 5.80 27.44 -23.54
N ALA A 747 5.34 27.73 -22.33
CA ALA A 747 6.09 27.56 -21.10
C ALA A 747 5.28 26.68 -20.13
N HIS A 748 5.97 25.80 -19.41
CA HIS A 748 5.40 24.94 -18.38
C HIS A 748 6.14 25.14 -17.07
N GLU A 749 5.40 25.34 -15.99
CA GLU A 749 5.92 25.49 -14.63
C GLU A 749 5.11 24.60 -13.67
N ARG A 750 5.72 24.19 -12.56
CA ARG A 750 5.06 23.43 -11.49
C ARG A 750 5.06 24.25 -10.20
N VAL A 751 3.93 24.30 -9.49
CA VAL A 751 3.84 24.92 -8.17
C VAL A 751 3.28 23.93 -7.15
N VAL A 752 4.04 23.66 -6.09
CA VAL A 752 3.60 22.83 -4.97
C VAL A 752 2.33 23.41 -4.39
N THR A 753 1.27 22.61 -4.37
CA THR A 753 -0.08 22.97 -3.97
C THR A 753 -0.65 21.81 -3.15
N PRO A 754 -0.72 21.93 -1.81
CA PRO A 754 -1.31 20.91 -0.95
C PRO A 754 -2.73 20.53 -1.39
N TRP A 755 -3.12 19.28 -1.18
CA TRP A 755 -4.38 18.71 -1.68
C TRP A 755 -5.61 19.50 -1.24
N GLU A 756 -5.68 19.83 0.04
CA GLU A 756 -6.77 20.61 0.64
C GLU A 756 -6.84 22.05 0.12
N GLN A 757 -5.74 22.57 -0.46
CA GLN A 757 -5.66 23.93 -0.97
C GLN A 757 -5.89 24.03 -2.49
N LYS A 758 -5.88 22.93 -3.25
CA LYS A 758 -6.14 22.94 -4.70
C LYS A 758 -7.47 23.63 -5.05
N GLY A 759 -8.53 23.34 -4.29
CA GLY A 759 -9.84 23.96 -4.49
C GLY A 759 -9.87 25.47 -4.19
N LEU A 760 -9.09 25.92 -3.19
CA LEU A 760 -8.92 27.36 -2.90
C LEU A 760 -8.21 28.05 -4.07
N VAL A 761 -7.09 27.50 -4.54
CA VAL A 761 -6.32 28.07 -5.66
C VAL A 761 -7.18 28.25 -6.90
N MET A 762 -7.96 27.23 -7.28
CA MET A 762 -8.85 27.31 -8.44
C MET A 762 -9.89 28.42 -8.30
N ARG A 763 -10.58 28.51 -7.15
CA ARG A 763 -11.57 29.58 -6.90
C ARG A 763 -10.94 30.96 -6.96
N THR A 764 -9.79 31.15 -6.32
CA THR A 764 -9.09 32.44 -6.29
C THR A 764 -8.63 32.86 -7.68
N LEU A 765 -8.13 31.93 -8.51
CA LEU A 765 -7.73 32.23 -9.89
C LEU A 765 -8.92 32.67 -10.76
N VAL A 766 -10.08 32.04 -10.61
CA VAL A 766 -11.32 32.46 -11.30
C VAL A 766 -11.73 33.86 -10.84
N GLU A 767 -11.70 34.13 -9.52
CA GLU A 767 -12.07 35.44 -8.97
C GLU A 767 -11.13 36.57 -9.40
N LEU A 768 -9.82 36.31 -9.44
CA LEU A 768 -8.82 37.28 -9.90
C LEU A 768 -8.82 37.50 -11.41
N SER A 769 -9.57 36.70 -12.17
CA SER A 769 -9.65 36.74 -13.63
C SER A 769 -11.00 37.21 -14.16
N LYS A 770 -11.86 37.80 -13.31
CA LYS A 770 -13.22 38.26 -13.69
C LYS A 770 -13.27 39.24 -14.87
N ASP A 771 -12.21 40.01 -15.08
CA ASP A 771 -12.12 40.98 -16.17
C ASP A 771 -11.66 40.36 -17.51
N ARG A 772 -11.53 39.03 -17.58
CA ARG A 772 -10.97 38.31 -18.73
C ARG A 772 -11.82 37.09 -19.09
N PRO A 773 -11.83 36.68 -20.38
CA PRO A 773 -12.44 35.42 -20.77
C PRO A 773 -11.72 34.24 -20.11
N VAL A 774 -12.49 33.29 -19.57
CA VAL A 774 -11.97 32.07 -18.94
C VAL A 774 -12.63 30.83 -19.52
N GLU A 775 -11.85 29.78 -19.73
CA GLU A 775 -12.30 28.44 -20.11
C GLU A 775 -12.08 27.49 -18.92
N LEU A 776 -13.13 26.77 -18.53
CA LEU A 776 -13.16 25.89 -17.35
C LEU A 776 -13.34 24.41 -17.73
N ILE A 777 -12.66 23.98 -18.81
CA ILE A 777 -12.74 22.60 -19.31
C ILE A 777 -12.03 21.64 -18.35
N ASP A 778 -10.79 21.98 -18.00
CA ASP A 778 -9.93 21.20 -17.10
C ASP A 778 -8.97 22.16 -16.39
N GLY A 779 -9.29 22.54 -15.15
CA GLY A 779 -8.64 23.66 -14.46
C GLY A 779 -9.16 25.02 -14.90
N VAL A 780 -8.30 26.05 -14.81
CA VAL A 780 -8.65 27.45 -15.11
C VAL A 780 -7.74 27.97 -16.22
N LYS A 781 -8.26 28.10 -17.44
CA LYS A 781 -7.56 28.72 -18.57
C LYS A 781 -8.04 30.15 -18.77
N VAL A 782 -7.13 31.11 -18.62
CA VAL A 782 -7.40 32.54 -18.77
C VAL A 782 -6.83 33.00 -20.11
N LEU A 783 -7.67 33.64 -20.93
CA LEU A 783 -7.25 34.21 -22.21
C LEU A 783 -6.66 35.61 -21.99
N HIS A 784 -5.55 35.88 -22.66
CA HIS A 784 -4.85 37.16 -22.72
C HIS A 784 -4.86 37.65 -24.17
N ASP A 785 -4.66 38.96 -24.39
CA ASP A 785 -4.72 39.53 -25.74
C ASP A 785 -3.75 38.85 -26.74
N ASP A 786 -2.55 38.48 -26.26
CA ASP A 786 -1.49 37.85 -27.06
C ASP A 786 -1.16 36.41 -26.63
N GLY A 787 -2.08 35.72 -25.93
CA GLY A 787 -1.81 34.35 -25.47
C GLY A 787 -2.80 33.82 -24.44
N TRP A 788 -2.39 32.82 -23.67
CA TRP A 788 -3.25 32.24 -22.62
C TRP A 788 -2.41 31.62 -21.52
N VAL A 789 -3.04 31.37 -20.38
CA VAL A 789 -2.43 30.63 -19.27
C VAL A 789 -3.44 29.66 -18.68
N LEU A 790 -3.02 28.43 -18.44
CA LEU A 790 -3.82 27.36 -17.85
C LEU A 790 -3.20 26.96 -16.53
N ALA A 791 -3.99 27.04 -15.46
CA ALA A 791 -3.68 26.42 -14.19
C ALA A 791 -4.46 25.11 -14.05
N LEU A 792 -3.74 23.99 -14.03
CA LEU A 792 -4.28 22.65 -14.00
C LEU A 792 -3.79 21.93 -12.73
N PRO A 793 -4.66 21.65 -11.74
CA PRO A 793 -4.27 20.90 -10.55
C PRO A 793 -3.97 19.45 -10.94
N ASP A 794 -2.85 18.91 -10.47
CA ASP A 794 -2.51 17.51 -10.73
C ASP A 794 -3.46 16.56 -9.97
N PRO A 795 -3.95 15.47 -10.57
CA PRO A 795 -4.87 14.55 -9.90
C PRO A 795 -4.21 13.58 -8.91
N GLU A 796 -2.88 13.40 -8.95
CA GLU A 796 -2.12 12.37 -8.20
C GLU A 796 -0.97 12.94 -7.36
N GLU A 797 -0.50 14.15 -7.66
CA GLU A 797 0.58 14.82 -6.95
C GLU A 797 0.11 16.13 -6.29
N PRO A 798 0.72 16.58 -5.17
CA PRO A 798 0.39 17.86 -4.53
C PRO A 798 1.00 19.05 -5.29
N VAL A 799 0.76 19.16 -6.59
CA VAL A 799 1.22 20.24 -7.47
C VAL A 799 0.07 20.77 -8.34
N THR A 800 0.23 22.00 -8.80
CA THR A 800 -0.57 22.59 -9.89
C THR A 800 0.38 22.89 -11.05
N HIS A 801 0.04 22.42 -12.25
CA HIS A 801 0.75 22.71 -13.48
C HIS A 801 0.29 24.04 -14.06
N ILE A 802 1.23 24.86 -14.48
CA ILE A 802 0.99 26.15 -15.13
C ILE A 802 1.54 26.09 -16.54
N TRP A 803 0.64 26.09 -17.52
CA TRP A 803 0.99 26.23 -18.93
C TRP A 803 0.71 27.66 -19.37
N ALA A 804 1.60 28.27 -20.15
CA ALA A 804 1.35 29.58 -20.73
C ALA A 804 1.83 29.65 -22.17
N GLU A 805 1.02 30.24 -23.04
CA GLU A 805 1.37 30.60 -24.42
C GLU A 805 1.54 32.11 -24.53
N GLY A 806 2.49 32.55 -25.36
CA GLY A 806 2.67 33.96 -25.69
C GLY A 806 3.24 34.17 -27.10
N PRO A 807 3.46 35.42 -27.52
CA PRO A 807 3.98 35.74 -28.85
C PRO A 807 5.46 35.35 -29.03
N ASP A 808 6.17 35.17 -27.92
CA ASP A 808 7.57 34.76 -27.85
C ASP A 808 7.83 33.97 -26.55
N GLN A 809 8.94 33.23 -26.51
CA GLN A 809 9.27 32.35 -25.37
C GLN A 809 9.46 33.10 -24.05
N GLN A 810 9.93 34.35 -24.09
CA GLN A 810 10.17 35.16 -22.89
C GLN A 810 8.83 35.64 -22.30
N SER A 811 7.91 36.05 -23.17
CA SER A 811 6.54 36.45 -22.81
C SER A 811 5.77 35.28 -22.21
N ALA A 812 5.83 34.09 -22.82
CA ALA A 812 5.21 32.87 -22.28
C ALA A 812 5.73 32.52 -20.87
N ARG A 813 7.06 32.49 -20.67
CA ARG A 813 7.68 32.22 -19.37
C ARG A 813 7.31 33.26 -18.31
N ARG A 814 7.33 34.54 -18.67
CA ARG A 814 6.96 35.65 -17.77
C ARG A 814 5.52 35.48 -17.29
N LEU A 815 4.61 35.10 -18.19
CA LEU A 815 3.21 34.89 -17.88
C LEU A 815 3.01 33.67 -16.96
N ALA A 816 3.66 32.55 -17.23
CA ALA A 816 3.63 31.37 -16.34
C ALA A 816 4.14 31.71 -14.93
N GLN A 817 5.28 32.40 -14.82
CA GLN A 817 5.87 32.80 -13.54
C GLN A 817 5.00 33.78 -12.76
N GLU A 818 4.25 34.66 -13.45
CA GLU A 818 3.28 35.53 -12.81
C GLU A 818 2.20 34.72 -12.08
N TYR A 819 1.65 33.70 -12.74
CA TYR A 819 0.63 32.82 -12.15
C TYR A 819 1.19 31.95 -11.04
N VAL A 820 2.42 31.43 -11.17
CA VAL A 820 3.12 30.76 -10.07
C VAL A 820 3.22 31.66 -8.83
N ARG A 821 3.57 32.94 -9.00
CA ARG A 821 3.62 33.91 -7.89
C ARG A 821 2.25 34.14 -7.26
N ARG A 822 1.19 34.30 -8.07
CA ARG A 822 -0.18 34.47 -7.59
C ARG A 822 -0.62 33.25 -6.76
N ILE A 823 -0.36 32.04 -7.25
CA ILE A 823 -0.69 30.81 -6.51
C ILE A 823 0.09 30.75 -5.20
N ARG A 824 1.40 31.00 -5.20
CA ARG A 824 2.20 31.05 -3.96
C ARG A 824 1.71 32.10 -2.96
N GLN A 825 1.14 33.21 -3.41
CA GLN A 825 0.52 34.21 -2.54
C GLN A 825 -0.80 33.73 -1.95
N CYS A 826 -1.57 32.93 -2.69
CA CYS A 826 -2.83 32.34 -2.20
C CYS A 826 -2.61 31.23 -1.15
N LEU A 827 -1.44 30.58 -1.17
CA LEU A 827 -1.07 29.48 -0.26
C LEU A 827 -0.39 29.97 1.03
N ARG A 828 -0.11 31.28 1.14
CA ARG A 828 0.42 31.93 2.34
C ARG A 828 -0.73 32.56 3.12
#